data_AF-A0A517SMY5-F1
#
_entry.id   AF-A0A517SMY5-F1
#
_cell.length_a   1.000
_cell.length_b   1.000
_cell.length_c   1.000
_cell.angle_alpha   90.00
_cell.angle_beta   90.00
_cell.angle_gamma   90.00
#
_symmetry.space_group_name_H-M   'P 1'
#
loop_
_entity.id
_entity.type
_entity.pdbx_description
1 polymer ?
#
loop_
_entity_poly.entity_id
_entity_poly.type
_entity_poly.pdbx_seq_one_letter_code
_entity_poly.pdbx_strand_id
1 'polypeptide(L)'
;MDRLIALMMVLVAMQGAQLVAGETHYPGAHWTPTSAAEVGLSEERLEAVAQSLGGRGCILKDGRLVHSWGDQAEKSDWYSSAKPVLSTLLMFAMKEGKVASPDAKIADFGWELSPKDQSMTFRHLASMTSGYARPEAPGAAWAYNDFAIQLYQKTLFDKVFQEDPDACANSSERFGALQLEDGLTFRKTNRRLSASVRDFSRIVLLWMNHGKWNGKEILPAQYFVDNMKPQVPNSLPNTVPAETDDYLKIASYGGGSDHFSTAGPGVYGFNWWFNATGPQHPDQRFWPDAPADTVMSLGHAGNNSVMMPGLGLAVICAQGDWGKSEAGKRDSVINQRLRLIAWAGQLVKQETAKTPAKRHVEESLEQKGVVISGERKQWHRVTLTFRGPDTSEAATPNPFFDYRLNVTFSNGDKSLVVPGYFAADGDAANSGAESGNCWRVHFRPVSTGTWTYKASFRSGPEVAVSDDAAAGIATAFDGASGSFECGPSDKQAPDFRGRGTLDYVGQRYLKFAGDGTWFLKGGVDSPENFLAYYEFDQTKPTHRYLPHALDARASDPTWRDGRGGNLTGALNYLASVGQNSVYMLTMNVKGDGKDVWPWTSMDERVRYDCSKLDQWEVIFDYMDQLGMMQHFVLQEQENDQLLDGGDLGPTRRLYFRELIARFGHHPAITWNLGEENTNTTEQQKAFCRYFHQHDPYRHMVVVHTFPRDIERVYSALVGDPDVDGASLQTNKTRHWTKEWIRRSAEAGRPWVVCLDEIGPANTGVKPDKDDFNHDDVRKDHLWGHLLSGGAGVEWLFGYNFAHNDINLEDFRSRDNMWRQTTTAIEFFQKHLPFTEMASADQYVGSPETSCFAKPGHLYALQWRGGEKEFRLWLPEARYRVEWFNPRRGGKLRAGTIPGIEGKGAFSDLGTPPSDVEKDWIAVVTLEGSAPKNVSPPPAAAVTKVP
;
A
#
# COMPACT_ATOMS: atom_id res chain seq x y z
N MET A 1 -18.01 -19.67 50.46
CA MET A 1 -18.64 -19.68 49.12
C MET A 1 -17.67 -19.20 48.05
N ASP A 2 -16.85 -18.17 48.29
CA ASP A 2 -15.96 -17.60 47.26
C ASP A 2 -14.78 -18.49 46.85
N ARG A 3 -14.35 -19.44 47.70
CA ARG A 3 -13.34 -20.45 47.33
C ARG A 3 -13.89 -21.62 46.50
N LEU A 4 -15.21 -21.86 46.50
CA LEU A 4 -15.83 -22.86 45.63
C LEU A 4 -16.11 -22.31 44.22
N ILE A 5 -16.41 -21.01 44.12
CA ILE A 5 -16.63 -20.32 42.83
C ILE A 5 -15.29 -20.16 42.08
N ALA A 6 -14.19 -19.89 42.78
CA ALA A 6 -12.85 -19.87 42.16
C ALA A 6 -12.40 -21.25 41.65
N LEU A 7 -12.77 -22.35 42.32
CA LEU A 7 -12.42 -23.70 41.88
C LEU A 7 -13.31 -24.20 40.74
N MET A 8 -14.60 -23.81 40.69
CA MET A 8 -15.48 -24.09 39.54
C MET A 8 -15.13 -23.25 38.30
N MET A 9 -14.64 -22.01 38.46
CA MET A 9 -14.17 -21.22 37.31
C MET A 9 -12.86 -21.76 36.71
N VAL A 10 -11.99 -22.37 37.53
CA VAL A 10 -10.78 -23.06 37.03
C VAL A 10 -11.12 -24.39 36.35
N LEU A 11 -12.14 -25.11 36.83
CA LEU A 11 -12.60 -26.36 36.20
C LEU A 11 -13.43 -26.14 34.92
N VAL A 12 -14.15 -25.01 34.78
CA VAL A 12 -14.83 -24.63 33.53
C VAL A 12 -13.85 -24.00 32.51
N ALA A 13 -12.78 -23.34 32.97
CA ALA A 13 -11.68 -22.89 32.09
C ALA A 13 -10.79 -24.04 31.58
N MET A 14 -10.81 -25.21 32.24
CA MET A 14 -10.04 -26.40 31.82
C MET A 14 -10.86 -27.42 30.99
N GLN A 15 -12.13 -27.14 30.68
CA GLN A 15 -12.93 -27.95 29.74
C GLN A 15 -13.21 -27.23 28.40
N GLY A 16 -12.68 -26.01 28.21
CA GLY A 16 -12.82 -25.20 26.99
C GLY A 16 -11.60 -25.21 26.05
N ALA A 17 -10.71 -26.19 26.17
CA ALA A 17 -9.57 -26.38 25.26
C ALA A 17 -9.38 -27.86 24.91
N GLN A 18 -10.47 -28.52 24.51
CA GLN A 18 -10.30 -29.50 23.44
C GLN A 18 -10.12 -28.67 22.17
N LEU A 19 -8.86 -28.43 21.78
CA LEU A 19 -8.58 -28.23 20.36
C LEU A 19 -9.35 -29.34 19.64
N VAL A 20 -10.27 -28.97 18.77
CA VAL A 20 -10.72 -29.89 17.73
C VAL A 20 -9.48 -30.11 16.87
N ALA A 21 -8.64 -31.08 17.26
CA ALA A 21 -7.51 -31.51 16.49
C ALA A 21 -8.10 -32.11 15.23
N GLY A 22 -8.09 -31.33 14.15
CA GLY A 22 -8.34 -31.86 12.82
C GLY A 22 -7.40 -33.04 12.60
N GLU A 23 -7.92 -34.10 11.98
CA GLU A 23 -7.10 -35.26 11.64
C GLU A 23 -5.92 -34.78 10.80
N THR A 24 -4.69 -35.03 11.26
CA THR A 24 -3.46 -34.65 10.56
C THR A 24 -3.15 -35.69 9.48
N HIS A 25 -2.90 -35.24 8.26
CA HIS A 25 -2.66 -36.13 7.12
C HIS A 25 -1.18 -36.42 6.93
N TYR A 26 -0.89 -37.59 6.40
CA TYR A 26 0.46 -38.04 6.08
C TYR A 26 0.48 -38.46 4.61
N PRO A 27 1.54 -38.12 3.84
CA PRO A 27 1.68 -38.61 2.48
C PRO A 27 1.90 -40.12 2.47
N GLY A 28 1.47 -40.77 1.38
CA GLY A 28 1.91 -42.13 1.07
C GLY A 28 3.32 -42.14 0.49
N ALA A 29 3.65 -43.21 -0.23
CA ALA A 29 4.92 -43.33 -0.95
C ALA A 29 5.13 -42.17 -1.94
N HIS A 30 4.05 -41.58 -2.46
CA HIS A 30 4.07 -40.36 -3.26
C HIS A 30 3.19 -39.30 -2.60
N TRP A 31 3.57 -38.02 -2.72
CA TRP A 31 2.67 -36.93 -2.39
C TRP A 31 1.47 -36.91 -3.33
N THR A 32 0.27 -36.88 -2.75
CA THR A 32 -0.96 -36.64 -3.49
C THR A 32 -1.39 -35.19 -3.25
N PRO A 33 -1.42 -34.33 -4.29
CA PRO A 33 -1.89 -32.97 -4.15
C PRO A 33 -3.35 -32.93 -3.68
N THR A 34 -3.68 -31.94 -2.86
CA THR A 34 -5.04 -31.57 -2.45
C THR A 34 -5.32 -30.18 -2.95
N SER A 35 -6.50 -29.92 -3.53
CA SER A 35 -6.81 -28.56 -4.00
C SER A 35 -6.91 -27.57 -2.83
N ALA A 36 -6.58 -26.30 -3.06
CA ALA A 36 -6.73 -25.26 -2.03
C ALA A 36 -8.16 -25.20 -1.48
N ALA A 37 -9.17 -25.34 -2.34
CA ALA A 37 -10.58 -25.29 -1.97
C ALA A 37 -10.98 -26.42 -0.99
N GLU A 38 -10.43 -27.63 -1.14
CA GLU A 38 -10.72 -28.77 -0.26
C GLU A 38 -10.26 -28.55 1.18
N VAL A 39 -9.21 -27.75 1.38
CA VAL A 39 -8.72 -27.35 2.72
C VAL A 39 -9.18 -25.95 3.13
N GLY A 40 -10.12 -25.37 2.38
CA GLY A 40 -10.68 -24.05 2.63
C GLY A 40 -9.70 -22.89 2.43
N LEU A 41 -8.65 -23.06 1.61
CA LEU A 41 -7.70 -22.01 1.23
C LEU A 41 -8.02 -21.47 -0.17
N SER A 42 -7.46 -20.31 -0.52
CA SER A 42 -7.54 -19.74 -1.88
C SER A 42 -6.30 -20.11 -2.67
N GLU A 43 -6.50 -20.70 -3.85
CA GLU A 43 -5.41 -21.05 -4.77
C GLU A 43 -4.60 -19.81 -5.16
N GLU A 44 -5.29 -18.68 -5.35
CA GLU A 44 -4.66 -17.39 -5.69
C GLU A 44 -3.70 -16.91 -4.59
N ARG A 45 -4.04 -17.12 -3.31
CA ARG A 45 -3.15 -16.77 -2.19
C ARG A 45 -1.93 -17.68 -2.13
N LEU A 46 -2.09 -18.97 -2.43
CA LEU A 46 -1.00 -19.93 -2.47
C LEU A 46 -0.05 -19.64 -3.64
N GLU A 47 -0.59 -19.30 -4.81
CA GLU A 47 0.17 -18.87 -5.98
C GLU A 47 0.92 -17.56 -5.69
N ALA A 48 0.32 -16.60 -4.99
CA ALA A 48 1.02 -15.37 -4.58
C ALA A 48 2.25 -15.66 -3.72
N VAL A 49 2.16 -16.64 -2.80
CA VAL A 49 3.33 -17.11 -2.03
C VAL A 49 4.39 -17.67 -2.98
N ALA A 50 4.01 -18.57 -3.90
CA ALA A 50 4.93 -19.18 -4.85
C ALA A 50 5.65 -18.14 -5.73
N GLN A 51 4.92 -17.19 -6.30
CA GLN A 51 5.47 -16.11 -7.12
C GLN A 51 6.39 -15.18 -6.31
N SER A 52 6.01 -14.87 -5.08
CA SER A 52 6.81 -14.00 -4.22
C SER A 52 8.15 -14.62 -3.83
N LEU A 53 8.21 -15.95 -3.73
CA LEU A 53 9.41 -16.69 -3.36
C LEU A 53 10.22 -17.14 -4.58
N GLY A 54 9.59 -17.47 -5.71
CA GLY A 54 10.28 -18.10 -6.83
C GLY A 54 10.98 -19.41 -6.42
N GLY A 55 12.03 -19.80 -7.14
CA GLY A 55 12.78 -21.03 -6.86
C GLY A 55 11.91 -22.29 -7.03
N ARG A 56 12.05 -23.25 -6.12
CA ARG A 56 11.19 -24.45 -6.06
C ARG A 56 10.69 -24.69 -4.65
N GLY A 57 9.42 -24.99 -4.49
CA GLY A 57 8.86 -25.15 -3.16
C GLY A 57 7.50 -25.81 -3.12
N CYS A 58 7.01 -26.00 -1.91
CA CYS A 58 5.67 -26.48 -1.63
C CYS A 58 5.08 -25.85 -0.37
N ILE A 59 3.76 -25.85 -0.31
CA ILE A 59 2.95 -25.45 0.84
C ILE A 59 2.20 -26.67 1.35
N LEU A 60 2.33 -26.92 2.65
CA LEU A 60 1.58 -27.94 3.37
C LEU A 60 0.52 -27.30 4.26
N LYS A 61 -0.71 -27.83 4.23
CA LYS A 61 -1.80 -27.49 5.16
C LYS A 61 -2.32 -28.76 5.83
N ASP A 62 -2.21 -28.83 7.15
CA ASP A 62 -2.64 -29.97 7.98
C ASP A 62 -2.08 -31.31 7.45
N GLY A 63 -0.82 -31.26 6.99
CA GLY A 63 -0.08 -32.40 6.44
C GLY A 63 -0.42 -32.78 4.99
N ARG A 64 -1.25 -32.01 4.28
CA ARG A 64 -1.54 -32.18 2.86
C ARG A 64 -0.71 -31.24 2.01
N LEU A 65 -0.25 -31.71 0.85
CA LEU A 65 0.37 -30.88 -0.17
C LEU A 65 -0.71 -30.08 -0.89
N VAL A 66 -0.79 -28.77 -0.65
CA VAL A 66 -1.87 -27.93 -1.21
C VAL A 66 -1.43 -27.07 -2.38
N HIS A 67 -0.13 -26.83 -2.50
CA HIS A 67 0.43 -26.12 -3.64
C HIS A 67 1.92 -26.46 -3.78
N SER A 68 2.43 -26.51 -5.00
CA SER A 68 3.84 -26.79 -5.29
C SER A 68 4.27 -26.12 -6.59
N TRP A 69 5.49 -25.61 -6.62
CA TRP A 69 6.08 -24.96 -7.79
C TRP A 69 7.54 -25.38 -7.99
N GLY A 70 7.99 -25.39 -9.24
CA GLY A 70 9.33 -25.89 -9.62
C GLY A 70 9.47 -27.42 -9.45
N ASP A 71 10.65 -27.93 -9.81
CA ASP A 71 10.93 -29.37 -9.76
C ASP A 71 11.03 -29.88 -8.30
N GLN A 72 10.03 -30.68 -7.90
CA GLN A 72 9.93 -31.22 -6.55
C GLN A 72 10.90 -32.36 -6.27
N ALA A 73 11.41 -33.04 -7.30
CA ALA A 73 12.30 -34.20 -7.19
C ALA A 73 13.79 -33.81 -7.24
N GLU A 74 14.10 -32.59 -7.69
CA GLU A 74 15.49 -32.15 -7.80
C GLU A 74 16.17 -32.07 -6.43
N LYS A 75 17.25 -32.86 -6.27
CA LYS A 75 18.09 -32.83 -5.06
C LYS A 75 19.14 -31.73 -5.15
N SER A 76 19.12 -30.82 -4.18
CA SER A 76 20.16 -29.81 -4.00
C SER A 76 20.57 -29.67 -2.55
N ASP A 77 21.70 -28.98 -2.35
CA ASP A 77 22.24 -28.61 -1.06
C ASP A 77 21.27 -27.71 -0.28
N TRP A 78 20.92 -28.11 0.95
CA TRP A 78 20.06 -27.33 1.85
C TRP A 78 20.85 -26.37 2.77
N TYR A 79 22.18 -26.32 2.62
CA TYR A 79 23.07 -25.45 3.38
C TYR A 79 22.80 -25.56 4.90
N SER A 80 22.66 -24.43 5.59
CA SER A 80 22.39 -24.36 7.02
C SER A 80 20.98 -24.83 7.41
N SER A 81 20.05 -24.89 6.46
CA SER A 81 18.70 -25.39 6.70
C SER A 81 18.68 -26.88 7.05
N ALA A 82 19.75 -27.62 6.72
CA ALA A 82 19.92 -29.02 7.06
C ALA A 82 20.31 -29.28 8.53
N LYS A 83 20.69 -28.27 9.32
CA LYS A 83 21.15 -28.47 10.70
C LYS A 83 20.13 -29.18 11.61
N PRO A 84 18.81 -28.89 11.53
CA PRO A 84 17.77 -29.67 12.20
C PRO A 84 17.77 -31.18 11.91
N VAL A 85 18.28 -31.61 10.75
CA VAL A 85 18.40 -33.04 10.41
C VAL A 85 19.38 -33.74 11.35
N LEU A 86 20.50 -33.08 11.70
CA LEU A 86 21.47 -33.60 12.67
C LEU A 86 20.86 -33.69 14.08
N SER A 87 20.09 -32.69 14.46
CA SER A 87 19.34 -32.66 15.71
C SER A 87 18.29 -33.76 15.80
N THR A 88 17.66 -34.12 14.69
CA THR A 88 16.75 -35.27 14.61
C THR A 88 17.52 -36.61 14.66
N LEU A 89 18.71 -36.70 14.04
CA LEU A 89 19.57 -37.87 14.16
C LEU A 89 20.05 -38.10 15.60
N LEU A 90 20.33 -37.04 16.37
CA LEU A 90 20.60 -37.15 17.80
C LEU A 90 19.41 -37.76 18.55
N MET A 91 18.17 -37.35 18.24
CA MET A 91 16.96 -37.95 18.83
C MET A 91 16.84 -39.44 18.49
N PHE A 92 17.19 -39.85 17.25
CA PHE A 92 17.28 -41.27 16.90
C PHE A 92 18.36 -41.99 17.70
N ALA A 93 19.55 -41.42 17.84
CA ALA A 93 20.61 -41.99 18.68
C ALA A 93 20.15 -42.18 20.13
N MET A 94 19.37 -41.23 20.67
CA MET A 94 18.78 -41.33 22.00
C MET A 94 17.74 -42.45 22.09
N LYS A 95 16.84 -42.54 21.10
CA LYS A 95 15.86 -43.63 21.01
C LYS A 95 16.53 -45.01 20.90
N GLU A 96 17.66 -45.09 20.19
CA GLU A 96 18.47 -46.30 20.05
C GLU A 96 19.34 -46.62 21.28
N GLY A 97 19.32 -45.77 22.32
CA GLY A 97 20.14 -45.94 23.53
C GLY A 97 21.65 -45.68 23.32
N LYS A 98 22.05 -45.13 22.17
CA LYS A 98 23.45 -44.80 21.84
C LYS A 98 23.92 -43.50 22.47
N VAL A 99 22.99 -42.59 22.79
CA VAL A 99 23.26 -41.33 23.51
C VAL A 99 22.23 -41.17 24.61
N ALA A 100 22.66 -40.92 25.86
CA ALA A 100 21.74 -40.86 26.99
C ALA A 100 20.79 -39.64 26.94
N SER A 101 21.31 -38.48 26.56
CA SER A 101 20.54 -37.23 26.44
C SER A 101 21.33 -36.20 25.61
N PRO A 102 20.73 -35.05 25.25
CA PRO A 102 21.48 -33.94 24.64
C PRO A 102 22.59 -33.38 25.54
N ASP A 103 22.57 -33.68 26.85
CA ASP A 103 23.58 -33.23 27.80
C ASP A 103 24.75 -34.22 27.95
N ALA A 104 24.77 -35.30 27.17
CA ALA A 104 25.94 -36.17 27.04
C ALA A 104 27.15 -35.40 26.52
N LYS A 105 28.33 -35.62 27.11
CA LYS A 105 29.54 -34.87 26.80
C LYS A 105 30.19 -35.38 25.52
N ILE A 106 30.71 -34.47 24.71
CA ILE A 106 31.40 -34.81 23.46
C ILE A 106 32.72 -35.57 23.72
N ALA A 107 33.38 -35.30 24.85
CA ALA A 107 34.59 -36.01 25.27
C ALA A 107 34.36 -37.52 25.43
N ASP A 108 33.15 -37.94 25.83
CA ASP A 108 32.82 -39.36 26.07
C ASP A 108 32.79 -40.18 24.76
N PHE A 109 32.84 -39.52 23.60
CA PHE A 109 32.83 -40.14 22.27
C PHE A 109 34.23 -40.21 21.62
N GLY A 110 35.29 -40.08 22.44
CA GLY A 110 36.67 -40.31 22.01
C GLY A 110 37.28 -39.17 21.19
N TRP A 111 36.89 -37.93 21.49
CA TRP A 111 37.53 -36.71 20.98
C TRP A 111 38.56 -36.16 21.98
N GLU A 112 39.74 -35.81 21.49
CA GLU A 112 40.79 -35.16 22.29
C GLU A 112 40.52 -33.65 22.41
N LEU A 113 39.52 -33.30 23.24
CA LEU A 113 39.12 -31.89 23.43
C LEU A 113 40.16 -31.10 24.21
N SER A 114 40.28 -29.81 23.87
CA SER A 114 41.09 -28.87 24.65
C SER A 114 40.56 -28.77 26.10
N PRO A 115 41.38 -28.36 27.09
CA PRO A 115 40.93 -28.26 28.48
C PRO A 115 39.67 -27.40 28.68
N LYS A 116 39.50 -26.32 27.90
CA LYS A 116 38.33 -25.44 28.00
C LYS A 116 37.03 -26.07 27.50
N ASP A 117 37.13 -27.07 26.63
CA ASP A 117 35.99 -27.66 25.91
C ASP A 117 35.50 -28.99 26.53
N GLN A 118 36.11 -29.46 27.62
CA GLN A 118 35.80 -30.75 28.26
C GLN A 118 34.35 -30.87 28.77
N SER A 119 33.67 -29.76 29.01
CA SER A 119 32.25 -29.72 29.40
C SER A 119 31.28 -29.65 28.21
N MET A 120 31.77 -29.65 26.97
CA MET A 120 30.94 -29.53 25.77
C MET A 120 29.99 -30.71 25.64
N THR A 121 28.74 -30.43 25.27
CA THR A 121 27.66 -31.42 25.12
C THR A 121 27.03 -31.31 23.74
N PHE A 122 26.22 -32.30 23.36
CA PHE A 122 25.41 -32.20 22.14
C PHE A 122 24.47 -30.99 22.15
N ARG A 123 23.90 -30.62 23.31
CA ARG A 123 23.06 -29.43 23.46
C ARG A 123 23.83 -28.17 23.13
N HIS A 124 25.08 -28.07 23.57
CA HIS A 124 25.93 -26.92 23.23
C HIS A 124 26.19 -26.83 21.71
N LEU A 125 26.40 -27.96 21.03
CA LEU A 125 26.55 -28.00 19.58
C LEU A 125 25.24 -27.64 18.84
N ALA A 126 24.11 -28.20 19.28
CA ALA A 126 22.80 -27.97 18.67
C ALA A 126 22.29 -26.53 18.89
N SER A 127 22.67 -25.88 19.98
CA SER A 127 22.25 -24.52 20.32
C SER A 127 23.32 -23.46 20.02
N MET A 128 24.40 -23.83 19.31
CA MET A 128 25.45 -22.88 18.86
C MET A 128 26.15 -22.15 20.02
N THR A 129 26.35 -22.85 21.13
CA THR A 129 26.99 -22.34 22.36
C THR A 129 28.18 -23.19 22.79
N SER A 130 28.77 -23.97 21.89
CA SER A 130 29.85 -24.91 22.23
C SER A 130 31.19 -24.27 22.55
N GLY A 131 31.46 -23.06 22.08
CA GLY A 131 32.78 -22.47 22.17
C GLY A 131 33.84 -23.17 21.30
N TYR A 132 33.48 -24.20 20.51
CA TYR A 132 34.44 -24.88 19.63
C TYR A 132 35.02 -23.90 18.61
N ALA A 133 36.34 -23.88 18.43
CA ALA A 133 37.05 -22.93 17.59
C ALA A 133 36.85 -21.45 17.93
N ARG A 134 36.33 -21.15 19.13
CA ARG A 134 36.17 -19.82 19.74
C ARG A 134 36.92 -19.75 21.07
N PRO A 135 37.27 -18.56 21.59
CA PRO A 135 38.00 -18.45 22.85
C PRO A 135 37.18 -18.83 24.09
N GLU A 136 35.86 -18.74 24.03
CA GLU A 136 34.98 -19.00 25.17
C GLU A 136 34.81 -20.49 25.47
N ALA A 137 34.48 -20.81 26.72
CA ALA A 137 34.09 -22.15 27.15
C ALA A 137 32.65 -22.48 26.73
N PRO A 138 32.26 -23.77 26.66
CA PRO A 138 30.88 -24.17 26.37
C PRO A 138 29.87 -23.47 27.29
N GLY A 139 28.83 -22.88 26.69
CA GLY A 139 27.75 -22.16 27.37
C GLY A 139 28.05 -20.70 27.70
N ALA A 140 29.28 -20.19 27.50
CA ALA A 140 29.65 -18.84 27.92
C ALA A 140 29.33 -17.74 26.88
N ALA A 141 29.22 -18.10 25.60
CA ALA A 141 28.83 -17.18 24.53
C ALA A 141 28.12 -17.90 23.39
N TRP A 142 27.35 -17.16 22.60
CA TRP A 142 26.71 -17.64 21.38
C TRP A 142 27.52 -17.27 20.13
N ALA A 143 27.66 -18.21 19.20
CA ALA A 143 28.29 -18.00 17.91
C ALA A 143 27.65 -18.91 16.87
N TYR A 144 27.17 -18.38 15.75
CA TYR A 144 26.65 -19.22 14.68
C TYR A 144 27.80 -19.91 13.95
N ASN A 145 28.05 -21.16 14.32
CA ASN A 145 29.37 -21.78 14.20
C ASN A 145 29.32 -23.07 13.38
N ASP A 146 29.85 -23.02 12.16
CA ASP A 146 29.85 -24.17 11.25
C ASP A 146 30.94 -25.20 11.54
N PHE A 147 31.96 -24.85 12.32
CA PHE A 147 32.95 -25.81 12.84
C PHE A 147 32.33 -26.67 13.95
N ALA A 148 31.53 -26.07 14.83
CA ALA A 148 30.75 -26.80 15.82
C ALA A 148 29.78 -27.79 15.15
N ILE A 149 29.10 -27.37 14.07
CA ILE A 149 28.23 -28.27 13.31
C ILE A 149 29.02 -29.41 12.66
N GLN A 150 30.23 -29.13 12.16
CA GLN A 150 31.11 -30.19 11.65
C GLN A 150 31.48 -31.21 12.73
N LEU A 151 31.81 -30.75 13.94
CA LEU A 151 32.10 -31.62 15.09
C LEU A 151 30.88 -32.46 15.46
N TYR A 152 29.70 -31.83 15.46
CA TYR A 152 28.43 -32.48 15.76
C TYR A 152 28.15 -33.63 14.82
N GLN A 153 28.20 -33.38 13.51
CA GLN A 153 27.90 -34.43 12.53
C GLN A 153 28.95 -35.54 12.51
N LYS A 154 30.24 -35.22 12.69
CA LYS A 154 31.30 -36.24 12.76
C LYS A 154 31.14 -37.11 14.00
N THR A 155 30.75 -36.51 15.13
CA THR A 155 30.46 -37.27 16.34
C THR A 155 29.28 -38.23 16.10
N LEU A 156 28.18 -37.75 15.52
CA LEU A 156 27.03 -38.60 15.21
C LEU A 156 27.41 -39.74 14.25
N PHE A 157 27.96 -39.44 13.07
CA PHE A 157 28.22 -40.46 12.07
C PHE A 157 29.43 -41.36 12.41
N ASP A 158 30.54 -40.80 12.87
CA ASP A 158 31.81 -41.54 12.98
C ASP A 158 32.00 -42.19 14.36
N LYS A 159 31.32 -41.71 15.41
CA LYS A 159 31.52 -42.19 16.78
C LYS A 159 30.28 -42.86 17.36
N VAL A 160 29.10 -42.27 17.13
CA VAL A 160 27.83 -42.76 17.68
C VAL A 160 27.24 -43.86 16.80
N PHE A 161 26.97 -43.57 15.53
CA PHE A 161 26.38 -44.53 14.60
C PHE A 161 27.41 -45.47 13.99
N GLN A 162 28.58 -44.94 13.63
CA GLN A 162 29.65 -45.66 12.91
C GLN A 162 29.15 -46.23 11.57
N GLU A 163 28.32 -45.45 10.89
CA GLU A 163 27.65 -45.80 9.63
C GLU A 163 27.97 -44.73 8.57
N ASP A 164 27.95 -45.12 7.29
CA ASP A 164 27.99 -44.15 6.18
C ASP A 164 26.81 -43.16 6.31
N PRO A 165 27.00 -41.84 6.11
CA PRO A 165 25.94 -40.86 6.33
C PRO A 165 24.65 -41.10 5.54
N ASP A 166 24.75 -41.53 4.27
CA ASP A 166 23.59 -41.80 3.43
C ASP A 166 22.84 -43.02 3.96
N ALA A 167 23.57 -44.12 4.23
CA ALA A 167 22.98 -45.33 4.79
C ALA A 167 22.35 -45.09 6.17
N CYS A 168 23.04 -44.31 7.01
CA CYS A 168 22.59 -43.95 8.35
C CYS A 168 21.27 -43.19 8.31
N ALA A 169 21.20 -42.12 7.51
CA ALA A 169 20.02 -41.27 7.48
C ALA A 169 18.82 -41.96 6.81
N ASN A 170 19.03 -42.69 5.72
CA ASN A 170 17.95 -43.31 4.93
C ASN A 170 17.47 -44.67 5.49
N SER A 171 18.03 -45.17 6.58
CA SER A 171 17.57 -46.41 7.23
C SER A 171 16.07 -46.37 7.56
N SER A 172 15.38 -47.50 7.40
CA SER A 172 13.95 -47.67 7.74
C SER A 172 13.65 -47.47 9.23
N GLU A 173 14.68 -47.50 10.09
CA GLU A 173 14.57 -47.20 11.52
C GLU A 173 14.71 -45.71 11.84
N ARG A 174 15.09 -44.87 10.86
CA ARG A 174 15.31 -43.42 10.99
C ARG A 174 14.46 -42.63 9.99
N PHE A 175 15.04 -41.80 9.11
CA PHE A 175 14.25 -41.00 8.16
C PHE A 175 13.61 -41.84 7.07
N GLY A 176 14.13 -43.03 6.76
CA GLY A 176 13.49 -43.97 5.84
C GLY A 176 12.07 -44.36 6.27
N ALA A 177 11.77 -44.29 7.58
CA ALA A 177 10.41 -44.51 8.10
C ALA A 177 9.37 -43.50 7.58
N LEU A 178 9.82 -42.33 7.09
CA LEU A 178 8.97 -41.28 6.53
C LEU A 178 8.59 -41.53 5.06
N GLN A 179 9.04 -42.64 4.47
CA GLN A 179 8.82 -42.99 3.07
C GLN A 179 9.37 -41.92 2.12
N LEU A 180 10.66 -41.59 2.27
CA LEU A 180 11.37 -40.68 1.38
C LEU A 180 11.35 -41.21 -0.06
N GLU A 181 11.08 -40.34 -1.03
CA GLU A 181 10.97 -40.69 -2.45
C GLU A 181 12.32 -40.70 -3.17
N ASP A 182 13.17 -39.71 -2.87
CA ASP A 182 14.46 -39.48 -3.53
C ASP A 182 15.64 -39.80 -2.61
N GLY A 183 15.40 -39.81 -1.30
CA GLY A 183 16.38 -40.07 -0.25
C GLY A 183 17.32 -38.89 0.00
N LEU A 184 17.94 -38.92 1.18
CA LEU A 184 18.93 -37.94 1.63
C LEU A 184 20.32 -38.32 1.11
N THR A 185 21.12 -37.33 0.69
CA THR A 185 22.48 -37.57 0.20
C THR A 185 23.45 -36.59 0.84
N PHE A 186 24.58 -37.07 1.33
CA PHE A 186 25.60 -36.26 2.01
C PHE A 186 26.85 -36.12 1.14
N ARG A 187 27.30 -34.88 0.94
CA ARG A 187 28.49 -34.60 0.12
C ARG A 187 29.74 -35.26 0.72
N LYS A 188 30.54 -35.98 -0.07
CA LYS A 188 31.73 -36.70 0.44
C LYS A 188 32.78 -35.83 1.15
N THR A 189 32.91 -34.57 0.78
CA THR A 189 33.97 -33.68 1.30
C THR A 189 33.65 -33.12 2.69
N ASN A 190 32.48 -32.54 2.87
CA ASN A 190 32.08 -31.87 4.11
C ASN A 190 30.71 -32.34 4.66
N ARG A 191 30.12 -33.37 4.04
CA ARG A 191 28.84 -33.97 4.43
C ARG A 191 27.69 -32.96 4.53
N ARG A 192 27.66 -31.96 3.65
CA ARG A 192 26.45 -31.14 3.46
C ARG A 192 25.34 -32.01 2.88
N LEU A 193 24.14 -31.87 3.44
CA LEU A 193 22.95 -32.58 3.03
C LEU A 193 22.37 -31.98 1.75
N SER A 194 22.11 -32.85 0.79
CA SER A 194 21.21 -32.61 -0.34
C SER A 194 19.93 -33.43 -0.20
N ALA A 195 18.79 -32.80 -0.50
CA ALA A 195 17.48 -33.43 -0.49
C ALA A 195 16.56 -32.75 -1.52
N SER A 196 15.52 -33.45 -1.95
CA SER A 196 14.46 -32.87 -2.77
C SER A 196 13.48 -32.08 -1.89
N VAL A 197 12.72 -31.14 -2.48
CA VAL A 197 11.72 -30.35 -1.73
C VAL A 197 10.70 -31.27 -1.07
N ARG A 198 10.23 -32.28 -1.81
CA ARG A 198 9.23 -33.24 -1.33
C ARG A 198 9.72 -34.16 -0.20
N ASP A 199 11.02 -34.43 -0.11
CA ASP A 199 11.58 -35.21 1.00
C ASP A 199 11.95 -34.34 2.19
N PHE A 200 12.43 -33.11 1.94
CA PHE A 200 12.69 -32.16 3.02
C PHE A 200 11.38 -31.76 3.73
N SER A 201 10.26 -31.65 2.98
CA SER A 201 8.94 -31.38 3.56
C SER A 201 8.44 -32.49 4.49
N ARG A 202 8.81 -33.76 4.26
CA ARG A 202 8.50 -34.87 5.18
C ARG A 202 9.20 -34.71 6.53
N ILE A 203 10.44 -34.22 6.53
CA ILE A 203 11.19 -33.94 7.77
C ILE A 203 10.51 -32.80 8.55
N VAL A 204 10.12 -31.73 7.85
CA VAL A 204 9.37 -30.62 8.46
C VAL A 204 8.03 -31.10 9.04
N LEU A 205 7.32 -31.96 8.31
CA LEU A 205 6.06 -32.53 8.76
C LEU A 205 6.24 -33.46 9.99
N LEU A 206 7.34 -34.21 10.09
CA LEU A 206 7.66 -34.99 11.29
C LEU A 206 7.79 -34.09 12.53
N TRP A 207 8.41 -32.91 12.37
CA TRP A 207 8.54 -31.92 13.43
C TRP A 207 7.19 -31.32 13.82
N MET A 208 6.39 -30.89 12.83
CA MET A 208 5.03 -30.39 13.07
C MET A 208 4.14 -31.41 13.78
N ASN A 209 4.38 -32.70 13.56
CA ASN A 209 3.58 -33.80 14.11
C ASN A 209 4.22 -34.47 15.32
N HIS A 210 5.24 -33.84 15.90
CA HIS A 210 5.88 -34.27 17.15
C HIS A 210 6.33 -35.74 17.10
N GLY A 211 6.96 -36.15 16.01
CA GLY A 211 7.52 -37.50 15.88
C GLY A 211 6.53 -38.60 15.49
N LYS A 212 5.24 -38.26 15.32
CA LYS A 212 4.23 -39.20 14.85
C LYS A 212 4.17 -39.22 13.33
N TRP A 213 4.06 -40.42 12.75
CA TRP A 213 3.92 -40.64 11.31
C TRP A 213 2.95 -41.78 11.04
N ASN A 214 1.84 -41.49 10.35
CA ASN A 214 0.83 -42.48 9.92
C ASN A 214 0.42 -43.46 11.04
N GLY A 215 0.01 -42.93 12.20
CA GLY A 215 -0.40 -43.73 13.36
C GLY A 215 0.73 -44.41 14.15
N LYS A 216 1.99 -44.27 13.72
CA LYS A 216 3.18 -44.80 14.42
C LYS A 216 3.98 -43.68 15.08
N GLU A 217 4.47 -43.92 16.30
CA GLU A 217 5.47 -43.04 16.92
C GLU A 217 6.87 -43.39 16.38
N ILE A 218 7.43 -42.51 15.54
CA ILE A 218 8.78 -42.65 14.99
C ILE A 218 9.81 -42.18 16.01
N LEU A 219 9.53 -41.07 16.69
CA LEU A 219 10.32 -40.53 17.80
C LEU A 219 9.38 -40.10 18.93
N PRO A 220 9.77 -40.25 20.21
CA PRO A 220 8.95 -39.80 21.34
C PRO A 220 8.55 -38.33 21.21
N ALA A 221 7.26 -38.04 21.35
CA ALA A 221 6.73 -36.68 21.20
C ALA A 221 7.39 -35.66 22.14
N GLN A 222 7.80 -36.11 23.33
CA GLN A 222 8.49 -35.27 24.32
C GLN A 222 9.77 -34.64 23.76
N TYR A 223 10.50 -35.33 22.88
CA TYR A 223 11.70 -34.78 22.27
C TYR A 223 11.40 -33.50 21.48
N PHE A 224 10.27 -33.44 20.76
CA PHE A 224 9.89 -32.26 20.00
C PHE A 224 9.40 -31.15 20.94
N VAL A 225 8.58 -31.47 21.93
CA VAL A 225 8.09 -30.51 22.94
C VAL A 225 9.24 -29.83 23.69
N ASP A 226 10.30 -30.58 24.02
CA ASP A 226 11.45 -30.04 24.73
C ASP A 226 12.35 -29.16 23.86
N ASN A 227 12.33 -29.35 22.54
CA ASN A 227 13.26 -28.71 21.62
C ASN A 227 12.62 -27.72 20.64
N MET A 228 11.29 -27.63 20.56
CA MET A 228 10.56 -26.63 19.76
C MET A 228 10.33 -25.33 20.56
N LYS A 229 11.42 -24.80 21.15
CA LYS A 229 11.45 -23.52 21.87
C LYS A 229 12.87 -22.94 21.87
N PRO A 230 13.05 -21.61 22.05
CA PRO A 230 14.37 -21.03 22.24
C PRO A 230 15.11 -21.70 23.40
N GLN A 231 16.38 -22.07 23.17
CA GLN A 231 17.24 -22.68 24.19
C GLN A 231 18.42 -21.79 24.56
N VAL A 232 18.74 -20.79 23.72
CA VAL A 232 19.78 -19.81 24.00
C VAL A 232 19.20 -18.70 24.88
N PRO A 233 19.71 -18.47 26.10
CA PRO A 233 19.19 -17.41 26.97
C PRO A 233 19.30 -16.03 26.32
N ASN A 234 18.30 -15.19 26.53
CA ASN A 234 18.28 -13.81 26.03
C ASN A 234 19.48 -12.99 26.55
N SER A 235 19.96 -13.30 27.76
CA SER A 235 21.09 -12.60 28.39
C SER A 235 22.47 -13.11 27.96
N LEU A 236 22.55 -14.13 27.09
CA LEU A 236 23.84 -14.72 26.71
C LEU A 236 24.57 -13.78 25.72
N PRO A 237 25.85 -13.41 25.98
CA PRO A 237 26.58 -12.56 25.06
C PRO A 237 26.96 -13.32 23.77
N ASN A 238 27.19 -12.57 22.70
CA ASN A 238 27.83 -13.10 21.49
C ASN A 238 29.33 -13.32 21.74
N THR A 239 29.94 -14.23 20.98
CA THR A 239 31.39 -14.46 21.01
C THR A 239 32.17 -13.19 20.67
N VAL A 240 33.34 -13.01 21.28
CA VAL A 240 34.25 -11.91 20.96
C VAL A 240 34.98 -12.18 19.64
N PRO A 241 35.38 -11.15 18.87
CA PRO A 241 36.18 -11.34 17.67
C PRO A 241 37.48 -12.11 17.97
N ALA A 242 37.72 -13.19 17.22
CA ALA A 242 38.87 -14.07 17.37
C ALA A 242 39.10 -14.88 16.09
N GLU A 243 40.35 -15.28 15.86
CA GLU A 243 40.70 -16.25 14.81
C GLU A 243 40.06 -17.61 15.10
N THR A 244 39.85 -18.39 14.04
CA THR A 244 39.26 -19.73 14.16
C THR A 244 40.32 -20.73 14.59
N ASP A 245 40.15 -21.34 15.77
CA ASP A 245 41.05 -22.35 16.32
C ASP A 245 40.49 -23.78 16.12
N ASP A 246 40.66 -24.33 14.91
CA ASP A 246 40.25 -25.70 14.58
C ASP A 246 41.31 -26.74 15.03
N TYR A 247 41.54 -26.85 16.34
CA TYR A 247 42.58 -27.72 16.89
C TYR A 247 42.34 -29.22 16.61
N LEU A 248 41.10 -29.66 16.35
CA LEU A 248 40.80 -31.04 15.93
C LEU A 248 40.97 -31.27 14.42
N LYS A 249 41.26 -30.23 13.64
CA LYS A 249 41.42 -30.29 12.18
C LYS A 249 40.20 -30.90 11.46
N ILE A 250 39.00 -30.61 11.95
CA ILE A 250 37.76 -31.19 11.43
C ILE A 250 37.20 -30.43 10.21
N ALA A 251 37.72 -29.21 9.98
CA ALA A 251 37.27 -28.24 8.99
C ALA A 251 35.84 -27.71 9.24
N SER A 252 35.36 -26.86 8.34
CA SER A 252 34.03 -26.25 8.42
C SER A 252 32.96 -27.06 7.69
N TYR A 253 31.73 -27.02 8.20
CA TYR A 253 30.54 -27.44 7.47
C TYR A 253 30.31 -26.63 6.18
N GLY A 254 30.77 -25.38 6.13
CA GLY A 254 30.72 -24.52 4.95
C GLY A 254 30.95 -23.03 5.22
N GLY A 255 30.71 -22.56 6.44
CA GLY A 255 30.90 -21.17 6.88
C GLY A 255 32.06 -20.96 7.86
N GLY A 256 31.96 -19.92 8.70
CA GLY A 256 32.97 -19.58 9.71
C GLY A 256 32.65 -20.16 11.11
N SER A 257 33.55 -19.92 12.06
CA SER A 257 33.30 -20.21 13.50
C SER A 257 32.38 -19.18 14.17
N ASP A 258 32.16 -18.03 13.52
CA ASP A 258 31.17 -17.00 13.85
C ASP A 258 30.76 -16.30 12.55
N HIS A 259 29.58 -16.60 12.00
CA HIS A 259 29.17 -16.07 10.69
C HIS A 259 27.65 -15.93 10.56
N PHE A 260 27.17 -15.26 9.50
CA PHE A 260 25.75 -15.11 9.15
C PHE A 260 24.89 -14.22 10.06
N SER A 261 24.88 -14.40 11.38
CA SER A 261 23.98 -13.65 12.28
C SER A 261 24.55 -13.56 13.69
N THR A 262 24.21 -12.47 14.39
CA THR A 262 24.47 -12.22 15.82
C THR A 262 23.19 -12.22 16.66
N ALA A 263 22.05 -12.56 16.04
CA ALA A 263 20.72 -12.37 16.61
C ALA A 263 20.20 -13.61 17.37
N GLY A 264 21.01 -14.67 17.53
CA GLY A 264 20.56 -15.95 18.10
C GLY A 264 20.12 -15.97 19.58
N PRO A 265 20.71 -15.16 20.50
CA PRO A 265 20.24 -15.10 21.88
C PRO A 265 18.73 -14.79 21.97
N GLY A 266 17.98 -15.60 22.73
CA GLY A 266 16.53 -15.47 22.89
C GLY A 266 15.67 -16.10 21.79
N VAL A 267 16.24 -16.41 20.62
CA VAL A 267 15.47 -16.82 19.42
C VAL A 267 16.02 -18.07 18.71
N TYR A 268 17.10 -18.67 19.21
CA TYR A 268 17.71 -19.88 18.64
C TYR A 268 17.67 -21.05 19.63
N GLY A 269 17.59 -22.27 19.11
CA GLY A 269 17.68 -23.47 19.93
C GLY A 269 17.58 -24.74 19.11
N PHE A 270 18.38 -25.75 19.45
CA PHE A 270 18.32 -27.08 18.83
C PHE A 270 18.29 -27.06 17.29
N ASN A 271 19.13 -26.19 16.73
CA ASN A 271 19.28 -25.88 15.31
C ASN A 271 18.09 -25.19 14.59
N TRP A 272 17.09 -24.72 15.32
CA TRP A 272 15.95 -23.94 14.80
C TRP A 272 16.01 -22.47 15.20
N TRP A 273 15.39 -21.62 14.37
CA TRP A 273 15.08 -20.22 14.65
C TRP A 273 13.61 -20.07 15.07
N PHE A 274 13.34 -19.23 16.06
CA PHE A 274 12.02 -19.06 16.67
C PHE A 274 11.56 -17.60 16.64
N ASN A 275 10.26 -17.38 16.46
CA ASN A 275 9.67 -16.04 16.47
C ASN A 275 9.51 -15.46 17.89
N ALA A 276 10.62 -15.21 18.56
CA ALA A 276 10.68 -14.68 19.93
C ALA A 276 11.38 -13.32 19.99
N THR A 277 11.42 -12.72 21.18
CA THR A 277 12.18 -11.48 21.43
C THR A 277 13.64 -11.82 21.70
N GLY A 278 14.53 -10.87 21.41
CA GLY A 278 15.98 -11.00 21.56
C GLY A 278 16.62 -9.65 21.85
N PRO A 279 17.92 -9.59 22.20
CA PRO A 279 18.55 -8.36 22.68
C PRO A 279 18.58 -7.23 21.64
N GLN A 280 18.58 -7.59 20.35
CA GLN A 280 18.61 -6.64 19.24
C GLN A 280 17.23 -6.05 18.90
N HIS A 281 16.16 -6.66 19.42
CA HIS A 281 14.77 -6.29 19.17
C HIS A 281 13.92 -6.58 20.43
N PRO A 282 14.13 -5.85 21.53
CA PRO A 282 13.48 -6.15 22.81
C PRO A 282 11.96 -5.94 22.77
N ASP A 283 11.49 -4.99 21.97
CA ASP A 283 10.08 -4.56 21.93
C ASP A 283 9.22 -5.33 20.90
N GLN A 284 9.83 -6.25 20.14
CA GLN A 284 9.16 -6.96 19.06
C GLN A 284 9.77 -8.33 18.79
N ARG A 285 8.97 -9.25 18.24
CA ARG A 285 9.44 -10.59 17.86
C ARG A 285 10.38 -10.53 16.66
N PHE A 286 11.15 -11.58 16.43
CA PHE A 286 12.09 -11.69 15.31
C PHE A 286 11.43 -11.44 13.94
N TRP A 287 10.22 -11.97 13.74
CA TRP A 287 9.33 -11.70 12.61
C TRP A 287 7.99 -11.17 13.15
N PRO A 288 7.85 -9.85 13.36
CA PRO A 288 6.72 -9.27 14.08
C PRO A 288 5.34 -9.57 13.49
N ASP A 289 5.24 -9.79 12.18
CA ASP A 289 3.96 -10.00 11.49
C ASP A 289 3.65 -11.48 11.21
N ALA A 290 4.55 -12.39 11.61
CA ALA A 290 4.31 -13.83 11.57
C ALA A 290 3.65 -14.31 12.87
N PRO A 291 2.92 -15.44 12.87
CA PRO A 291 2.40 -16.07 14.10
C PRO A 291 3.49 -16.25 15.17
N ALA A 292 3.11 -16.12 16.43
CA ALA A 292 4.05 -16.14 17.57
C ALA A 292 4.80 -17.48 17.71
N ASP A 293 4.21 -18.55 17.19
CA ASP A 293 4.71 -19.92 17.17
C ASP A 293 5.44 -20.26 15.86
N THR A 294 5.74 -19.27 15.01
CA THR A 294 6.53 -19.48 13.79
C THR A 294 7.95 -19.98 14.12
N VAL A 295 8.34 -21.05 13.44
CA VAL A 295 9.67 -21.70 13.54
C VAL A 295 10.26 -21.83 12.14
N MET A 296 11.55 -21.52 11.98
CA MET A 296 12.22 -21.62 10.67
C MET A 296 13.58 -22.31 10.73
N SER A 297 13.92 -22.96 9.61
CA SER A 297 15.30 -23.30 9.26
C SER A 297 15.78 -22.34 8.17
N LEU A 298 16.93 -21.71 8.39
CA LEU A 298 17.49 -20.69 7.48
C LEU A 298 18.75 -21.22 6.79
N GLY A 299 18.70 -21.31 5.46
CA GLY A 299 19.79 -21.74 4.59
C GLY A 299 20.28 -20.64 3.67
N HIS A 300 21.55 -20.73 3.27
CA HIS A 300 22.12 -19.83 2.28
C HIS A 300 21.37 -19.94 0.94
N ALA A 301 21.41 -18.87 0.15
CA ALA A 301 20.75 -18.77 -1.16
C ALA A 301 19.24 -19.10 -1.12
N GLY A 302 18.55 -18.82 0.00
CA GLY A 302 17.09 -18.95 0.06
C GLY A 302 16.55 -20.36 0.27
N ASN A 303 17.37 -21.28 0.78
CA ASN A 303 16.96 -22.65 1.10
C ASN A 303 16.35 -22.70 2.50
N ASN A 304 15.07 -22.40 2.62
CA ASN A 304 14.41 -22.20 3.92
C ASN A 304 13.21 -23.13 4.08
N SER A 305 12.89 -23.43 5.34
CA SER A 305 11.59 -23.96 5.71
C SER A 305 10.99 -23.13 6.84
N VAL A 306 9.67 -22.98 6.82
CA VAL A 306 8.89 -22.34 7.88
C VAL A 306 7.75 -23.24 8.30
N MET A 307 7.52 -23.32 9.60
CA MET A 307 6.38 -23.95 10.26
C MET A 307 5.58 -22.88 11.00
N MET A 308 4.26 -22.90 10.85
CA MET A 308 3.30 -22.09 11.60
C MET A 308 2.25 -23.04 12.21
N PRO A 309 2.57 -23.71 13.34
CA PRO A 309 1.75 -24.77 13.91
C PRO A 309 0.30 -24.36 14.17
N GLY A 310 0.06 -23.15 14.67
CA GLY A 310 -1.26 -22.61 14.97
C GLY A 310 -2.12 -22.35 13.73
N LEU A 311 -1.51 -22.33 12.54
CA LEU A 311 -2.20 -22.32 11.25
C LEU A 311 -2.21 -23.70 10.58
N GLY A 312 -1.60 -24.72 11.17
CA GLY A 312 -1.40 -26.02 10.51
C GLY A 312 -0.61 -25.91 9.20
N LEU A 313 0.23 -24.87 9.06
CA LEU A 313 0.85 -24.49 7.78
C LEU A 313 2.36 -24.70 7.80
N ALA A 314 2.92 -25.22 6.72
CA ALA A 314 4.36 -25.17 6.47
C ALA A 314 4.68 -24.79 5.02
N VAL A 315 5.78 -24.06 4.83
CA VAL A 315 6.31 -23.73 3.50
C VAL A 315 7.77 -24.15 3.43
N ILE A 316 8.10 -24.90 2.39
CA ILE A 316 9.43 -25.44 2.15
C ILE A 316 9.86 -24.93 0.77
N CYS A 317 10.93 -24.16 0.70
CA CYS A 317 11.39 -23.55 -0.54
C CYS A 317 12.91 -23.60 -0.65
N ALA A 318 13.40 -24.21 -1.72
CA ALA A 318 14.79 -24.17 -2.11
C ALA A 318 15.00 -23.07 -3.16
N GLN A 319 16.08 -22.30 -2.98
CA GLN A 319 16.44 -21.19 -3.87
C GLN A 319 15.38 -20.08 -3.97
N GLY A 320 14.63 -19.83 -2.90
CA GLY A 320 13.60 -18.77 -2.86
C GLY A 320 14.15 -17.39 -2.48
N ASP A 321 13.49 -16.33 -2.93
CA ASP A 321 13.75 -14.96 -2.49
C ASP A 321 13.02 -14.64 -1.18
N TRP A 322 13.71 -14.94 -0.09
CA TRP A 322 13.29 -14.56 1.26
C TRP A 322 13.88 -13.20 1.69
N GLY A 323 14.73 -12.58 0.88
CA GLY A 323 15.56 -11.44 1.28
C GLY A 323 16.51 -11.74 2.46
N LYS A 324 16.95 -10.68 3.15
CA LYS A 324 17.89 -10.79 4.28
C LYS A 324 17.14 -11.08 5.58
N SER A 325 17.77 -11.86 6.46
CA SER A 325 17.27 -12.11 7.81
C SER A 325 17.50 -10.89 8.70
N GLU A 326 16.56 -9.95 8.69
CA GLU A 326 16.63 -8.70 9.46
C GLU A 326 15.66 -8.73 10.64
N ALA A 327 16.21 -9.07 11.81
CA ALA A 327 15.43 -9.32 13.02
C ALA A 327 14.64 -8.10 13.49
N GLY A 328 13.34 -8.29 13.77
CA GLY A 328 12.42 -7.26 14.25
C GLY A 328 11.95 -6.25 13.20
N LYS A 329 12.48 -6.26 11.98
CA LYS A 329 12.10 -5.27 10.96
C LYS A 329 10.83 -5.67 10.22
N ARG A 330 9.74 -4.96 10.47
CA ARG A 330 8.43 -5.18 9.79
C ARG A 330 8.51 -5.02 8.27
N ASP A 331 9.32 -4.08 7.81
CA ASP A 331 9.55 -3.76 6.41
C ASP A 331 10.55 -4.70 5.71
N SER A 332 11.20 -5.63 6.44
CA SER A 332 12.11 -6.59 5.82
C SER A 332 11.36 -7.55 4.90
N VAL A 333 11.99 -7.91 3.78
CA VAL A 333 11.42 -8.84 2.79
C VAL A 333 11.01 -10.16 3.44
N ILE A 334 11.85 -10.74 4.33
CA ILE A 334 11.52 -12.01 5.00
C ILE A 334 10.25 -11.89 5.86
N ASN A 335 10.07 -10.79 6.59
CA ASN A 335 8.88 -10.58 7.40
C ASN A 335 7.63 -10.39 6.52
N GLN A 336 7.75 -9.67 5.40
CA GLN A 336 6.66 -9.54 4.42
C GLN A 336 6.27 -10.88 3.80
N ARG A 337 7.24 -11.73 3.45
CA ARG A 337 6.98 -13.10 2.95
C ARG A 337 6.30 -13.97 4.00
N LEU A 338 6.74 -13.90 5.25
CA LEU A 338 6.11 -14.63 6.34
C LEU A 338 4.68 -14.15 6.63
N ARG A 339 4.44 -12.84 6.54
CA ARG A 339 3.09 -12.27 6.62
C ARG A 339 2.18 -12.80 5.50
N LEU A 340 2.69 -12.82 4.26
CA LEU A 340 1.97 -13.36 3.11
C LEU A 340 1.65 -14.85 3.28
N ILE A 341 2.63 -15.64 3.74
CA ILE A 341 2.44 -17.07 4.04
C ILE A 341 1.36 -17.27 5.11
N ALA A 342 1.43 -16.49 6.20
CA ALA A 342 0.42 -16.56 7.26
C ALA A 342 -0.99 -16.22 6.76
N TRP A 343 -1.10 -15.20 5.89
CA TRP A 343 -2.37 -14.83 5.24
C TRP A 343 -2.89 -15.91 4.29
N ALA A 344 -2.01 -16.52 3.48
CA ALA A 344 -2.37 -17.59 2.57
C ALA A 344 -2.85 -18.86 3.29
N GLY A 345 -2.40 -19.09 4.53
CA GLY A 345 -2.85 -20.20 5.37
C GLY A 345 -4.18 -19.98 6.11
N GLN A 346 -4.80 -18.80 5.99
CA GLN A 346 -6.10 -18.51 6.59
C GLN A 346 -7.23 -19.08 5.75
N LEU A 347 -8.25 -19.62 6.43
CA LEU A 347 -9.44 -20.14 5.77
C LEU A 347 -10.20 -19.02 5.05
N VAL A 348 -10.51 -19.26 3.78
CA VAL A 348 -11.52 -18.49 3.04
C VAL A 348 -12.87 -18.91 3.59
N LYS A 349 -13.65 -17.95 4.09
CA LYS A 349 -15.01 -18.22 4.54
C LYS A 349 -15.80 -18.76 3.34
N GLN A 350 -16.18 -20.03 3.36
CA GLN A 350 -17.12 -20.56 2.37
C GLN A 350 -18.43 -19.78 2.48
N GLU A 351 -19.01 -19.44 1.32
CA GLU A 351 -20.35 -18.88 1.16
C GLU A 351 -21.38 -19.81 1.80
N THR A 352 -21.53 -19.68 3.11
CA THR A 352 -22.71 -20.12 3.82
C THR A 352 -23.45 -18.87 4.19
N ALA A 353 -24.66 -18.73 3.65
CA ALA A 353 -25.59 -17.66 3.98
C ALA A 353 -25.75 -17.57 5.52
N LYS A 354 -24.93 -16.74 6.15
CA LYS A 354 -24.98 -16.43 7.57
C LYS A 354 -24.58 -14.97 7.75
N THR A 355 -25.64 -14.19 7.94
CA THR A 355 -25.77 -12.95 8.69
C THR A 355 -24.66 -11.92 8.44
N PRO A 356 -25.00 -10.76 7.84
CA PRO A 356 -24.03 -9.72 7.52
C PRO A 356 -23.20 -9.38 8.76
N ALA A 357 -21.89 -9.20 8.56
CA ALA A 357 -21.05 -8.55 9.54
C ALA A 357 -21.78 -7.27 9.97
N LYS A 358 -22.05 -7.15 11.27
CA LYS A 358 -22.70 -5.96 11.84
C LYS A 358 -21.87 -4.75 11.43
N ARG A 359 -22.32 -4.03 10.40
CA ARG A 359 -22.13 -2.59 10.33
C ARG A 359 -22.61 -2.06 11.68
N HIS A 360 -21.93 -1.06 12.23
CA HIS A 360 -22.60 -0.16 13.15
C HIS A 360 -23.98 0.12 12.55
N VAL A 361 -25.04 -0.14 13.30
CA VAL A 361 -26.40 0.21 12.89
C VAL A 361 -26.34 1.71 12.61
N GLU A 362 -26.17 2.09 11.34
CA GLU A 362 -26.28 3.48 10.94
C GLU A 362 -27.66 3.90 11.39
N GLU A 363 -27.74 4.98 12.16
CA GLU A 363 -29.02 5.50 12.62
C GLU A 363 -29.89 5.81 11.41
N SER A 364 -30.87 4.96 11.16
CA SER A 364 -31.89 5.23 10.16
C SER A 364 -33.08 5.92 10.82
N LEU A 365 -33.58 6.95 10.15
CA LEU A 365 -34.84 7.58 10.49
C LEU A 365 -35.84 7.34 9.37
N GLU A 366 -36.98 6.77 9.71
CA GLU A 366 -38.11 6.68 8.79
C GLU A 366 -39.04 7.87 9.00
N GLN A 367 -39.24 8.66 7.95
CA GLN A 367 -40.18 9.78 7.95
C GLN A 367 -41.05 9.74 6.70
N LYS A 368 -42.36 9.51 6.89
CA LYS A 368 -43.37 9.57 5.81
C LYS A 368 -42.99 8.75 4.56
N GLY A 369 -42.44 7.54 4.75
CA GLY A 369 -42.04 6.66 3.64
C GLY A 369 -40.66 6.96 3.02
N VAL A 370 -39.88 7.85 3.63
CA VAL A 370 -38.48 8.13 3.28
C VAL A 370 -37.58 7.58 4.38
N VAL A 371 -36.55 6.83 4.01
CA VAL A 371 -35.49 6.37 4.92
C VAL A 371 -34.32 7.34 4.82
N ILE A 372 -33.93 7.95 5.93
CA ILE A 372 -32.74 8.79 6.05
C ILE A 372 -31.66 7.99 6.77
N SER A 373 -30.52 7.74 6.14
CA SER A 373 -29.40 6.98 6.70
C SER A 373 -28.06 7.72 6.59
N GLY A 374 -27.01 7.18 7.22
CA GLY A 374 -25.70 7.82 7.34
C GLY A 374 -25.58 8.68 8.60
N GLU A 375 -24.34 9.10 8.90
CA GLU A 375 -24.04 10.00 10.01
C GLU A 375 -24.61 11.40 9.69
N ARG A 376 -25.65 11.83 10.40
CA ARG A 376 -26.31 13.13 10.21
C ARG A 376 -25.45 14.27 10.78
N LYS A 377 -24.31 14.51 10.14
CA LYS A 377 -23.29 15.46 10.55
C LYS A 377 -22.86 16.34 9.37
N GLN A 378 -22.37 17.52 9.70
CA GLN A 378 -21.82 18.45 8.72
C GLN A 378 -20.68 17.77 7.96
N TRP A 379 -20.68 17.90 6.62
CA TRP A 379 -19.73 17.30 5.68
C TRP A 379 -19.79 15.79 5.49
N HIS A 380 -20.72 15.09 6.14
CA HIS A 380 -20.91 13.64 5.96
C HIS A 380 -21.99 13.37 4.92
N ARG A 381 -21.92 12.21 4.27
CA ARG A 381 -22.98 11.72 3.40
C ARG A 381 -24.21 11.35 4.23
N VAL A 382 -25.32 12.05 3.99
CA VAL A 382 -26.67 11.72 4.45
C VAL A 382 -27.46 11.21 3.24
N THR A 383 -27.95 9.98 3.32
CA THR A 383 -28.67 9.34 2.20
C THR A 383 -30.16 9.36 2.46
N LEU A 384 -30.93 9.92 1.52
CA LEU A 384 -32.39 9.80 1.49
C LEU A 384 -32.76 8.71 0.49
N THR A 385 -33.47 7.68 0.95
CA THR A 385 -34.01 6.61 0.11
C THR A 385 -35.53 6.69 0.08
N PHE A 386 -36.08 6.88 -1.12
CA PHE A 386 -37.51 6.91 -1.40
C PHE A 386 -37.96 5.58 -2.01
N ARG A 387 -39.18 5.15 -1.68
CA ARG A 387 -39.84 4.03 -2.36
C ARG A 387 -40.65 4.56 -3.53
N GLY A 388 -40.19 4.29 -4.75
CA GLY A 388 -40.79 4.73 -6.00
C GLY A 388 -41.40 3.60 -6.81
N PRO A 389 -41.60 3.81 -8.13
CA PRO A 389 -41.97 2.75 -9.05
C PRO A 389 -40.95 1.61 -9.00
N ASP A 390 -41.44 0.38 -9.09
CA ASP A 390 -40.61 -0.81 -9.29
C ASP A 390 -40.11 -0.82 -10.73
N THR A 391 -38.81 -0.96 -10.92
CA THR A 391 -38.15 -0.84 -12.22
C THR A 391 -36.84 -1.64 -12.22
N SER A 392 -36.14 -1.66 -13.35
CA SER A 392 -34.86 -2.34 -13.51
C SER A 392 -33.98 -1.61 -14.50
N GLU A 393 -32.69 -1.92 -14.49
CA GLU A 393 -31.70 -1.34 -15.40
C GLU A 393 -32.14 -1.45 -16.88
N ALA A 394 -32.85 -2.53 -17.24
CA ALA A 394 -33.35 -2.80 -18.58
C ALA A 394 -34.80 -2.33 -18.83
N ALA A 395 -35.49 -1.75 -17.85
CA ALA A 395 -36.92 -1.46 -17.95
C ALA A 395 -37.27 -0.36 -18.99
N THR A 396 -38.53 -0.37 -19.40
CA THR A 396 -39.19 0.73 -20.12
C THR A 396 -40.42 1.15 -19.31
N PRO A 397 -40.56 2.42 -18.91
CA PRO A 397 -39.66 3.55 -19.16
C PRO A 397 -38.26 3.37 -18.55
N ASN A 398 -37.24 3.99 -19.15
CA ASN A 398 -35.85 3.88 -18.70
C ASN A 398 -35.69 4.61 -17.35
N PRO A 399 -35.30 3.92 -16.25
CA PRO A 399 -35.21 4.54 -14.92
C PRO A 399 -34.19 5.68 -14.82
N PHE A 400 -33.16 5.69 -15.66
CA PHE A 400 -32.11 6.71 -15.64
C PHE A 400 -32.45 7.94 -16.47
N PHE A 401 -33.21 7.74 -17.56
CA PHE A 401 -33.43 8.79 -18.57
C PHE A 401 -34.85 9.36 -18.54
N ASP A 402 -35.85 8.51 -18.28
CA ASP A 402 -37.28 8.87 -18.31
C ASP A 402 -37.86 9.18 -16.93
N TYR A 403 -37.01 9.18 -15.89
CA TYR A 403 -37.35 9.66 -14.55
C TYR A 403 -36.33 10.68 -14.06
N ARG A 404 -36.80 11.67 -13.29
CA ARG A 404 -35.94 12.67 -12.66
C ARG A 404 -36.31 12.83 -11.19
N LEU A 405 -35.38 12.48 -10.32
CA LEU A 405 -35.41 12.86 -8.91
C LEU A 405 -34.51 14.07 -8.67
N ASN A 406 -35.05 15.16 -8.15
CA ASN A 406 -34.28 16.24 -7.54
C ASN A 406 -34.83 16.49 -6.13
N VAL A 407 -33.97 16.72 -5.14
CA VAL A 407 -34.41 17.07 -3.79
C VAL A 407 -33.82 18.42 -3.40
N THR A 408 -34.69 19.35 -3.02
CA THR A 408 -34.30 20.64 -2.48
C THR A 408 -34.12 20.51 -0.97
N PHE A 409 -32.91 20.76 -0.49
CA PHE A 409 -32.57 20.83 0.93
C PHE A 409 -32.42 22.29 1.35
N SER A 410 -32.96 22.65 2.52
CA SER A 410 -32.90 24.01 3.05
C SER A 410 -32.52 24.06 4.53
N ASN A 411 -31.71 25.04 4.90
CA ASN A 411 -31.27 25.33 6.28
C ASN A 411 -31.06 26.84 6.42
N GLY A 412 -32.04 27.52 7.03
CA GLY A 412 -32.09 28.99 7.03
C GLY A 412 -32.14 29.54 5.60
N ASP A 413 -31.22 30.44 5.26
CA ASP A 413 -31.12 31.03 3.91
C ASP A 413 -30.41 30.13 2.89
N LYS A 414 -29.83 29.00 3.32
CA LYS A 414 -29.16 28.05 2.41
C LYS A 414 -30.18 27.15 1.73
N SER A 415 -30.04 26.98 0.42
CA SER A 415 -30.85 26.06 -0.37
C SER A 415 -29.99 25.36 -1.42
N LEU A 416 -30.03 24.02 -1.45
CA LEU A 416 -29.29 23.18 -2.39
C LEU A 416 -30.26 22.25 -3.10
N VAL A 417 -30.17 22.15 -4.43
CA VAL A 417 -30.94 21.19 -5.23
C VAL A 417 -29.99 20.06 -5.60
N VAL A 418 -30.24 18.87 -5.05
CA VAL A 418 -29.36 17.71 -5.24
C VAL A 418 -30.06 16.71 -6.15
N PRO A 419 -29.44 16.28 -7.26
CA PRO A 419 -30.00 15.26 -8.11
C PRO A 419 -29.97 13.89 -7.41
N GLY A 420 -30.99 13.09 -7.65
CA GLY A 420 -31.07 11.70 -7.24
C GLY A 420 -31.07 10.75 -8.42
N TYR A 421 -30.95 9.46 -8.11
CA TYR A 421 -30.74 8.38 -9.07
C TYR A 421 -31.54 7.11 -8.68
N PHE A 422 -31.71 6.19 -9.63
CA PHE A 422 -32.28 4.86 -9.39
C PHE A 422 -31.24 3.93 -8.76
N ALA A 423 -31.59 3.28 -7.64
CA ALA A 423 -30.67 2.52 -6.80
C ALA A 423 -31.11 1.07 -6.58
N ALA A 424 -31.85 0.47 -7.52
CA ALA A 424 -32.33 -0.91 -7.45
C ALA A 424 -33.01 -1.25 -6.11
N ASP A 425 -32.42 -2.13 -5.30
CA ASP A 425 -32.91 -2.52 -3.98
C ASP A 425 -32.38 -1.66 -2.82
N GLY A 426 -31.44 -0.76 -3.10
CA GLY A 426 -30.73 0.06 -2.12
C GLY A 426 -29.54 -0.64 -1.44
N ASP A 427 -29.13 -1.81 -1.87
CA ASP A 427 -27.90 -2.46 -1.37
C ASP A 427 -27.15 -3.17 -2.51
N ALA A 428 -27.21 -2.58 -3.70
CA ALA A 428 -26.79 -3.21 -4.95
C ALA A 428 -25.31 -3.62 -4.94
N ALA A 429 -24.45 -2.90 -4.20
CA ALA A 429 -23.06 -3.32 -4.01
C ALA A 429 -22.94 -4.74 -3.43
N ASN A 430 -23.81 -5.09 -2.47
CA ASN A 430 -23.83 -6.39 -1.81
C ASN A 430 -24.78 -7.38 -2.49
N SER A 431 -25.96 -6.94 -2.93
CA SER A 431 -26.95 -7.85 -3.50
C SER A 431 -26.70 -8.17 -4.97
N GLY A 432 -26.07 -7.26 -5.72
CA GLY A 432 -26.04 -7.33 -7.19
C GLY A 432 -27.38 -7.06 -7.84
N ALA A 433 -28.29 -6.37 -7.15
CA ALA A 433 -29.61 -6.12 -7.69
C ALA A 433 -29.54 -5.15 -8.88
N GLU A 434 -30.11 -5.60 -10.00
CA GLU A 434 -30.36 -4.79 -11.20
C GLU A 434 -31.80 -4.24 -11.23
N SER A 435 -32.59 -4.51 -10.18
CA SER A 435 -34.01 -4.13 -10.10
C SER A 435 -34.46 -3.84 -8.68
N GLY A 436 -35.55 -3.09 -8.58
CA GLY A 436 -36.19 -2.74 -7.32
C GLY A 436 -36.90 -1.41 -7.40
N ASN A 437 -37.13 -0.79 -6.25
CA ASN A 437 -37.95 0.42 -6.12
C ASN A 437 -37.28 1.52 -5.29
N CYS A 438 -35.97 1.41 -5.05
CA CYS A 438 -35.20 2.41 -4.32
C CYS A 438 -34.75 3.54 -5.25
N TRP A 439 -35.01 4.76 -4.81
CA TRP A 439 -34.52 5.99 -5.45
C TRP A 439 -33.77 6.81 -4.41
N ARG A 440 -32.54 7.21 -4.72
CA ARG A 440 -31.62 7.77 -3.74
C ARG A 440 -31.15 9.16 -4.08
N VAL A 441 -30.86 9.92 -3.02
CA VAL A 441 -30.12 11.17 -3.07
C VAL A 441 -29.04 11.12 -1.99
N HIS A 442 -27.81 11.39 -2.36
CA HIS A 442 -26.70 11.59 -1.43
C HIS A 442 -26.51 13.07 -1.18
N PHE A 443 -26.79 13.51 0.05
CA PHE A 443 -26.68 14.90 0.47
C PHE A 443 -25.55 15.07 1.49
N ARG A 444 -24.70 16.07 1.29
CA ARG A 444 -23.65 16.48 2.23
C ARG A 444 -24.05 17.79 2.90
N PRO A 445 -24.52 17.80 4.16
CA PRO A 445 -24.88 19.03 4.85
C PRO A 445 -23.67 19.96 5.00
N VAL A 446 -23.76 21.21 4.54
CA VAL A 446 -22.68 22.21 4.64
C VAL A 446 -22.73 23.04 5.92
N SER A 447 -23.76 22.83 6.76
CA SER A 447 -23.90 23.41 8.10
C SER A 447 -24.65 22.48 9.05
N THR A 448 -24.44 22.72 10.34
CA THR A 448 -25.22 22.12 11.43
C THR A 448 -26.63 22.71 11.52
N GLY A 449 -27.50 22.03 12.27
CA GLY A 449 -28.88 22.44 12.56
C GLY A 449 -29.91 21.67 11.75
N THR A 450 -31.16 22.11 11.82
CA THR A 450 -32.28 21.47 11.13
C THR A 450 -32.19 21.70 9.62
N TRP A 451 -32.11 20.63 8.84
CA TRP A 451 -32.30 20.65 7.41
C TRP A 451 -33.70 20.15 7.06
N THR A 452 -34.43 20.90 6.24
CA THR A 452 -35.69 20.46 5.63
C THR A 452 -35.44 20.00 4.21
N TYR A 453 -36.21 19.04 3.71
CA TYR A 453 -36.12 18.59 2.32
C TYR A 453 -37.49 18.55 1.63
N LYS A 454 -37.50 18.72 0.31
CA LYS A 454 -38.66 18.51 -0.57
C LYS A 454 -38.23 17.86 -1.88
N ALA A 455 -38.81 16.70 -2.20
CA ALA A 455 -38.57 15.98 -3.43
C ALA A 455 -39.41 16.50 -4.59
N SER A 456 -38.81 16.50 -5.78
CA SER A 456 -39.46 16.61 -7.09
C SER A 456 -39.15 15.32 -7.84
N PHE A 457 -40.18 14.52 -8.12
CA PHE A 457 -40.05 13.25 -8.83
C PHE A 457 -40.94 13.26 -10.08
N ARG A 458 -40.29 13.26 -11.24
CA ARG A 458 -40.93 13.45 -12.54
C ARG A 458 -40.72 12.25 -13.42
N SER A 459 -41.71 11.92 -14.24
CA SER A 459 -41.61 10.93 -15.30
C SER A 459 -41.99 11.53 -16.65
N GLY A 460 -41.30 11.11 -17.70
CA GLY A 460 -41.56 11.51 -19.08
C GLY A 460 -40.32 11.28 -19.95
N PRO A 461 -40.45 11.25 -21.28
CA PRO A 461 -39.31 11.03 -22.17
C PRO A 461 -38.16 12.00 -21.88
N GLU A 462 -36.96 11.46 -21.65
CA GLU A 462 -35.72 12.22 -21.45
C GLU A 462 -35.77 13.27 -20.32
N VAL A 463 -36.71 13.14 -19.38
CA VAL A 463 -36.95 14.16 -18.34
C VAL A 463 -35.72 14.35 -17.44
N ALA A 464 -34.86 13.34 -17.30
CA ALA A 464 -33.64 13.39 -16.49
C ALA A 464 -32.68 14.50 -16.94
N VAL A 465 -32.62 14.80 -18.24
CA VAL A 465 -31.64 15.73 -18.83
C VAL A 465 -32.22 17.11 -19.18
N SER A 466 -33.49 17.33 -18.85
CA SER A 466 -34.15 18.62 -19.01
C SER A 466 -33.82 19.57 -17.85
N ASP A 467 -33.52 20.83 -18.18
CA ASP A 467 -33.33 21.91 -17.19
C ASP A 467 -34.66 22.52 -16.73
N ASP A 468 -35.77 22.26 -17.42
CA ASP A 468 -37.10 22.70 -16.99
C ASP A 468 -37.55 21.88 -15.78
N ALA A 469 -37.63 22.53 -14.62
CA ALA A 469 -38.08 21.92 -13.37
C ALA A 469 -39.50 21.32 -13.44
N ALA A 470 -40.34 21.79 -14.37
CA ALA A 470 -41.69 21.29 -14.60
C ALA A 470 -41.78 20.20 -15.68
N ALA A 471 -40.69 19.88 -16.39
CA ALA A 471 -40.68 18.87 -17.43
C ALA A 471 -41.24 17.52 -16.96
N GLY A 472 -41.93 16.82 -17.88
CA GLY A 472 -42.64 15.58 -17.59
C GLY A 472 -43.87 15.80 -16.71
N ILE A 473 -44.29 14.74 -16.01
CA ILE A 473 -45.44 14.73 -15.12
C ILE A 473 -44.98 14.34 -13.72
N ALA A 474 -45.47 15.03 -12.69
CA ALA A 474 -45.26 14.66 -11.29
C ALA A 474 -45.80 13.25 -11.03
N THR A 475 -45.01 12.39 -10.37
CA THR A 475 -45.37 10.98 -10.15
C THR A 475 -44.88 10.45 -8.80
N ALA A 476 -45.37 9.27 -8.42
CA ALA A 476 -45.02 8.54 -7.19
C ALA A 476 -44.91 9.44 -5.94
N PHE A 477 -43.69 9.70 -5.45
CA PHE A 477 -43.42 10.45 -4.22
C PHE A 477 -43.08 11.94 -4.46
N ASP A 478 -43.46 12.52 -5.60
CA ASP A 478 -43.33 13.96 -5.85
C ASP A 478 -43.95 14.78 -4.71
N GLY A 479 -43.22 15.78 -4.23
CA GLY A 479 -43.63 16.62 -3.10
C GLY A 479 -43.36 16.02 -1.72
N ALA A 480 -42.84 14.79 -1.61
CA ALA A 480 -42.41 14.22 -0.33
C ALA A 480 -41.44 15.15 0.39
N SER A 481 -41.71 15.43 1.67
CA SER A 481 -40.96 16.41 2.45
C SER A 481 -40.86 16.03 3.92
N GLY A 482 -39.77 16.46 4.55
CA GLY A 482 -39.45 16.16 5.94
C GLY A 482 -38.27 16.99 6.44
N SER A 483 -37.70 16.59 7.56
CA SER A 483 -36.56 17.30 8.16
C SER A 483 -35.70 16.39 9.04
N PHE A 484 -34.42 16.69 9.15
CA PHE A 484 -33.52 16.01 10.07
C PHE A 484 -32.55 17.00 10.72
N GLU A 485 -32.10 16.66 11.92
CA GLU A 485 -31.07 17.40 12.64
C GLU A 485 -29.68 16.99 12.14
N CYS A 486 -28.83 17.98 11.89
CA CYS A 486 -27.44 17.81 11.50
C CYS A 486 -26.50 18.30 12.62
N GLY A 487 -25.69 17.41 13.18
CA GLY A 487 -24.68 17.75 14.19
C GLY A 487 -23.34 18.21 13.57
N PRO A 488 -22.39 18.69 14.38
CA PRO A 488 -21.02 18.93 13.91
C PRO A 488 -20.33 17.60 13.55
N SER A 489 -19.36 17.66 12.63
CA SER A 489 -18.46 16.53 12.37
C SER A 489 -17.60 16.22 13.61
N ASP A 490 -17.31 14.95 13.81
CA ASP A 490 -16.39 14.44 14.84
C ASP A 490 -15.13 13.77 14.24
N LYS A 491 -15.00 13.79 12.91
CA LYS A 491 -13.85 13.23 12.22
C LYS A 491 -12.65 14.18 12.34
N GLN A 492 -11.45 13.63 12.20
CA GLN A 492 -10.18 14.34 12.28
C GLN A 492 -9.36 14.04 11.03
N ALA A 493 -8.42 14.93 10.69
CA ALA A 493 -7.48 14.67 9.60
C ALA A 493 -6.78 13.29 9.79
N PRO A 494 -6.57 12.52 8.72
CA PRO A 494 -6.68 12.92 7.31
C PRO A 494 -8.10 12.90 6.73
N ASP A 495 -9.10 12.35 7.44
CA ASP A 495 -10.49 12.23 6.95
C ASP A 495 -11.06 13.59 6.52
N PHE A 496 -11.43 13.71 5.25
CA PHE A 496 -11.93 14.96 4.67
C PHE A 496 -13.26 15.41 5.25
N ARG A 497 -14.06 14.49 5.82
CA ARG A 497 -15.28 14.85 6.53
C ARG A 497 -14.98 15.60 7.83
N GLY A 498 -13.74 15.62 8.32
CA GLY A 498 -13.28 16.46 9.42
C GLY A 498 -12.83 17.86 8.99
N ARG A 499 -12.55 18.05 7.70
CA ARG A 499 -11.96 19.28 7.13
C ARG A 499 -12.94 20.07 6.27
N GLY A 500 -14.00 19.44 5.78
CA GLY A 500 -15.05 20.04 4.97
C GLY A 500 -14.76 20.03 3.47
N THR A 501 -15.58 20.73 2.69
CA THR A 501 -15.39 20.83 1.23
C THR A 501 -14.02 21.40 0.90
N LEU A 502 -13.35 20.85 -0.11
CA LEU A 502 -12.17 21.43 -0.71
C LEU A 502 -12.60 22.42 -1.81
N ASP A 503 -12.67 23.71 -1.47
CA ASP A 503 -13.24 24.74 -2.32
C ASP A 503 -12.20 25.40 -3.22
N TYR A 504 -12.60 25.70 -4.46
CA TYR A 504 -11.99 26.76 -5.24
C TYR A 504 -12.47 28.12 -4.73
N VAL A 505 -11.53 28.92 -4.22
CA VAL A 505 -11.83 30.20 -3.54
C VAL A 505 -11.45 31.42 -4.39
N GLY A 506 -11.36 31.27 -5.72
CA GLY A 506 -10.93 32.34 -6.63
C GLY A 506 -9.44 32.67 -6.53
N GLN A 507 -8.62 31.72 -6.04
CA GLN A 507 -7.19 31.87 -5.83
C GLN A 507 -6.43 30.66 -6.39
N ARG A 508 -5.10 30.76 -6.45
CA ARG A 508 -4.20 29.75 -7.05
C ARG A 508 -4.19 28.37 -6.38
N TYR A 509 -4.79 28.24 -5.19
CA TYR A 509 -4.80 27.00 -4.41
C TYR A 509 -6.19 26.74 -3.84
N LEU A 510 -6.49 25.46 -3.62
CA LEU A 510 -7.73 25.02 -3.00
C LEU A 510 -7.67 25.13 -1.47
N LYS A 511 -8.83 25.35 -0.86
CA LYS A 511 -8.95 25.58 0.59
C LYS A 511 -10.07 24.78 1.21
N PHE A 512 -9.79 24.13 2.33
CA PHE A 512 -10.82 23.43 3.10
C PHE A 512 -11.77 24.40 3.79
N ALA A 513 -13.06 24.24 3.58
CA ALA A 513 -14.11 25.11 4.12
C ALA A 513 -14.25 25.01 5.64
N GLY A 514 -13.90 23.87 6.24
CA GLY A 514 -14.10 23.59 7.65
C GLY A 514 -12.99 24.11 8.56
N ASP A 515 -11.73 23.84 8.22
CA ASP A 515 -10.56 24.26 9.02
C ASP A 515 -9.79 25.45 8.42
N GLY A 516 -10.11 25.85 7.18
CA GLY A 516 -9.45 26.95 6.48
C GLY A 516 -8.02 26.63 6.02
N THR A 517 -7.59 25.38 6.06
CA THR A 517 -6.26 24.97 5.63
C THR A 517 -6.18 24.85 4.10
N TRP A 518 -4.98 25.08 3.56
CA TRP A 518 -4.72 25.01 2.12
C TRP A 518 -4.29 23.60 1.70
N PHE A 519 -4.60 23.24 0.46
CA PHE A 519 -4.29 21.93 -0.10
C PHE A 519 -3.23 22.03 -1.20
N LEU A 520 -2.28 21.09 -1.18
CA LEU A 520 -1.37 20.81 -2.27
C LEU A 520 -1.55 19.36 -2.66
N LYS A 521 -1.78 19.12 -3.96
CA LYS A 521 -1.98 17.78 -4.52
C LYS A 521 -0.66 17.02 -4.63
N GLY A 522 -0.66 15.74 -4.26
CA GLY A 522 0.40 14.78 -4.46
C GLY A 522 -0.22 13.40 -4.61
N GLY A 523 -0.37 12.96 -5.85
CA GLY A 523 -1.15 11.77 -6.12
C GLY A 523 -0.56 10.88 -7.21
N VAL A 524 -1.38 9.91 -7.57
CA VAL A 524 -1.12 8.95 -8.63
C VAL A 524 -1.98 9.32 -9.84
N ASP A 525 -1.36 9.37 -11.01
CA ASP A 525 -2.08 9.50 -12.29
C ASP A 525 -2.40 8.09 -12.81
N SER A 526 -1.35 7.25 -12.85
CA SER A 526 -1.46 5.86 -13.25
C SER A 526 -1.87 4.90 -12.10
N PRO A 527 -2.69 3.88 -12.38
CA PRO A 527 -3.19 3.54 -13.70
C PRO A 527 -4.44 4.35 -14.04
N GLU A 528 -4.53 4.90 -15.25
CA GLU A 528 -5.72 5.63 -15.72
C GLU A 528 -7.02 4.80 -15.52
N ASN A 529 -6.91 3.48 -15.69
CA ASN A 529 -7.99 2.50 -15.62
C ASN A 529 -8.11 1.88 -14.22
N PHE A 530 -7.78 2.62 -13.16
CA PHE A 530 -7.90 2.21 -11.74
C PHE A 530 -9.24 1.52 -11.39
N LEU A 531 -10.33 1.92 -12.04
CA LEU A 531 -11.67 1.35 -11.85
C LEU A 531 -11.91 0.03 -12.61
N ALA A 532 -10.96 -0.48 -13.39
CA ALA A 532 -11.02 -1.78 -14.08
C ALA A 532 -10.70 -2.97 -13.14
N TYR A 533 -11.19 -2.90 -11.90
CA TYR A 533 -10.92 -3.87 -10.84
C TYR A 533 -11.83 -5.10 -10.94
N TYR A 534 -11.25 -6.29 -10.77
CA TYR A 534 -11.91 -7.56 -11.10
C TYR A 534 -13.11 -7.97 -10.25
N GLU A 535 -13.31 -7.35 -9.08
CA GLU A 535 -14.45 -7.67 -8.21
C GLU A 535 -15.59 -6.66 -8.32
N PHE A 536 -15.43 -5.63 -9.16
CA PHE A 536 -16.56 -4.80 -9.58
C PHE A 536 -17.47 -5.56 -10.54
N ASP A 537 -18.77 -5.36 -10.40
CA ASP A 537 -19.78 -6.02 -11.23
C ASP A 537 -19.71 -5.52 -12.69
N GLN A 538 -19.97 -6.44 -13.63
CA GLN A 538 -19.93 -6.21 -15.07
C GLN A 538 -18.76 -5.34 -15.59
N THR A 539 -17.59 -5.47 -14.96
CA THR A 539 -16.34 -4.81 -15.35
C THR A 539 -15.46 -5.81 -16.12
N LYS A 540 -14.80 -5.36 -17.19
CA LYS A 540 -13.76 -6.17 -17.84
C LYS A 540 -12.50 -6.09 -16.98
N PRO A 541 -12.10 -7.16 -16.28
CA PRO A 541 -11.08 -7.07 -15.25
C PRO A 541 -9.69 -6.92 -15.86
N THR A 542 -9.02 -5.81 -15.58
CA THR A 542 -7.59 -5.62 -15.88
C THR A 542 -6.76 -5.65 -14.60
N HIS A 543 -7.33 -5.21 -13.47
CA HIS A 543 -6.62 -5.09 -12.20
C HIS A 543 -7.07 -6.07 -11.11
N ARG A 544 -6.10 -6.54 -10.31
CA ARG A 544 -6.34 -7.33 -9.10
C ARG A 544 -5.71 -6.77 -7.84
N TYR A 545 -4.67 -5.97 -7.96
CA TYR A 545 -3.92 -5.37 -6.85
C TYR A 545 -3.50 -6.40 -5.78
N LEU A 546 -3.21 -7.64 -6.18
CA LEU A 546 -2.88 -8.74 -5.26
C LEU A 546 -1.74 -8.41 -4.27
N PRO A 547 -0.66 -7.71 -4.67
CA PRO A 547 0.39 -7.29 -3.74
C PRO A 547 -0.12 -6.44 -2.57
N HIS A 548 -1.25 -5.74 -2.76
CA HIS A 548 -1.88 -4.89 -1.76
C HIS A 548 -2.88 -5.59 -0.86
N ALA A 549 -3.13 -6.90 -1.04
CA ALA A 549 -3.91 -7.68 -0.07
C ALA A 549 -3.30 -7.60 1.35
N LEU A 550 -1.97 -7.43 1.44
CA LEU A 550 -1.22 -7.23 2.67
C LEU A 550 -1.48 -5.86 3.33
N ASP A 551 -2.00 -4.89 2.60
CA ASP A 551 -2.27 -3.55 3.13
C ASP A 551 -3.70 -3.41 3.63
N ALA A 552 -4.58 -4.36 3.26
CA ALA A 552 -5.94 -4.42 3.73
C ALA A 552 -6.01 -4.71 5.23
N ARG A 553 -6.93 -4.04 5.92
CA ARG A 553 -7.22 -4.20 7.35
C ARG A 553 -8.62 -4.77 7.49
N ALA A 554 -8.85 -5.54 8.55
CA ALA A 554 -10.16 -6.15 8.80
C ALA A 554 -11.31 -5.15 8.99
N SER A 555 -10.98 -3.90 9.32
CA SER A 555 -11.93 -2.78 9.47
C SER A 555 -12.25 -2.07 8.16
N ASP A 556 -11.52 -2.35 7.08
CA ASP A 556 -11.68 -1.63 5.83
C ASP A 556 -12.98 -2.04 5.15
N PRO A 557 -13.61 -1.12 4.40
CA PRO A 557 -14.88 -1.41 3.77
C PRO A 557 -14.73 -2.41 2.63
N THR A 558 -15.67 -3.35 2.57
CA THR A 558 -15.76 -4.38 1.52
C THR A 558 -17.22 -4.57 1.14
N TRP A 559 -17.49 -5.16 -0.02
CA TRP A 559 -18.82 -5.63 -0.41
C TRP A 559 -18.84 -7.16 -0.55
N ARG A 560 -20.03 -7.77 -0.65
CA ARG A 560 -20.24 -9.22 -0.88
C ARG A 560 -19.27 -10.11 -0.09
N ASP A 561 -19.25 -9.92 1.23
CA ASP A 561 -18.45 -10.71 2.17
C ASP A 561 -16.92 -10.69 1.95
N GLY A 562 -16.36 -9.56 1.51
CA GLY A 562 -14.91 -9.31 1.52
C GLY A 562 -14.30 -8.85 0.19
N ARG A 563 -15.11 -8.69 -0.86
CA ARG A 563 -14.69 -8.12 -2.14
C ARG A 563 -14.29 -6.65 -1.97
N GLY A 564 -13.31 -6.21 -2.76
CA GLY A 564 -12.69 -4.89 -2.65
C GLY A 564 -11.48 -4.83 -1.72
N GLY A 565 -11.13 -5.93 -1.05
CA GLY A 565 -10.04 -5.96 -0.06
C GLY A 565 -8.69 -5.54 -0.63
N ASN A 566 -8.33 -5.99 -1.84
CA ASN A 566 -7.05 -5.63 -2.44
C ASN A 566 -7.00 -4.15 -2.85
N LEU A 567 -8.11 -3.63 -3.37
CA LEU A 567 -8.24 -2.24 -3.80
C LEU A 567 -8.19 -1.28 -2.61
N THR A 568 -8.88 -1.60 -1.51
CA THR A 568 -8.78 -0.84 -0.25
C THR A 568 -7.38 -0.94 0.36
N GLY A 569 -6.72 -2.09 0.23
CA GLY A 569 -5.30 -2.23 0.56
C GLY A 569 -4.40 -1.32 -0.29
N ALA A 570 -4.66 -1.21 -1.59
CA ALA A 570 -3.87 -0.35 -2.47
C ALA A 570 -3.97 1.12 -2.04
N LEU A 571 -5.18 1.58 -1.71
CA LEU A 571 -5.42 2.90 -1.13
C LEU A 571 -4.74 3.07 0.24
N ASN A 572 -4.76 2.06 1.12
CA ASN A 572 -4.02 2.12 2.38
C ASN A 572 -2.53 2.31 2.18
N TYR A 573 -1.94 1.59 1.22
CA TYR A 573 -0.53 1.76 0.90
C TYR A 573 -0.23 3.18 0.44
N LEU A 574 -0.98 3.69 -0.55
CA LEU A 574 -0.83 5.06 -1.04
C LEU A 574 -0.96 6.10 0.08
N ALA A 575 -1.95 5.92 0.96
CA ALA A 575 -2.15 6.78 2.13
C ALA A 575 -0.94 6.72 3.08
N SER A 576 -0.39 5.51 3.31
CA SER A 576 0.75 5.30 4.20
C SER A 576 2.05 5.96 3.71
N VAL A 577 2.18 6.17 2.40
CA VAL A 577 3.29 6.90 1.79
C VAL A 577 2.96 8.37 1.48
N GLY A 578 1.80 8.85 1.95
CA GLY A 578 1.41 10.26 1.95
C GLY A 578 0.79 10.77 0.66
N GLN A 579 0.38 9.89 -0.27
CA GLN A 579 -0.38 10.32 -1.44
C GLN A 579 -1.80 10.72 -1.01
N ASN A 580 -2.30 11.81 -1.59
CA ASN A 580 -3.55 12.46 -1.20
C ASN A 580 -4.49 12.75 -2.38
N SER A 581 -4.23 12.14 -3.54
CA SER A 581 -5.09 12.22 -4.73
C SER A 581 -4.93 10.97 -5.57
N VAL A 582 -6.03 10.54 -6.19
CA VAL A 582 -6.06 9.44 -7.16
C VAL A 582 -6.82 9.91 -8.38
N TYR A 583 -6.11 9.90 -9.50
CA TYR A 583 -6.63 10.07 -10.83
C TYR A 583 -7.30 8.79 -11.31
N MET A 584 -8.44 8.91 -11.98
CA MET A 584 -9.15 7.75 -12.54
C MET A 584 -10.10 8.16 -13.66
N LEU A 585 -10.03 7.41 -14.76
CA LEU A 585 -11.04 7.46 -15.80
C LEU A 585 -12.34 6.86 -15.29
N THR A 586 -13.46 7.54 -15.53
CA THR A 586 -14.81 6.98 -15.32
C THR A 586 -15.39 6.39 -16.60
N MET A 587 -14.77 6.66 -17.76
CA MET A 587 -15.08 6.05 -19.04
C MET A 587 -13.84 6.03 -19.95
N ASN A 588 -13.43 4.84 -20.39
CA ASN A 588 -12.36 4.66 -21.37
C ASN A 588 -12.77 3.82 -22.58
N VAL A 589 -14.05 3.85 -22.93
CA VAL A 589 -14.60 3.06 -24.05
C VAL A 589 -13.95 3.50 -25.37
N LYS A 590 -13.26 2.57 -26.05
CA LYS A 590 -12.42 2.80 -27.25
C LYS A 590 -11.05 3.47 -27.00
N GLY A 591 -10.78 3.92 -25.78
CA GLY A 591 -9.46 4.41 -25.36
C GLY A 591 -8.45 3.30 -25.17
N ASP A 592 -7.46 3.50 -24.31
CA ASP A 592 -6.34 2.59 -24.20
C ASP A 592 -6.68 1.31 -23.43
N GLY A 593 -7.28 1.43 -22.24
CA GLY A 593 -7.69 0.27 -21.42
C GLY A 593 -8.92 -0.49 -21.96
N LYS A 594 -9.94 0.24 -22.47
CA LYS A 594 -11.23 -0.32 -22.96
C LYS A 594 -11.87 -1.27 -21.94
N ASP A 595 -11.92 -0.85 -20.69
CA ASP A 595 -12.24 -1.68 -19.53
C ASP A 595 -13.00 -0.95 -18.42
N VAL A 596 -13.18 0.37 -18.51
CA VAL A 596 -13.93 1.20 -17.56
C VAL A 596 -15.10 1.90 -18.24
N TRP A 597 -16.30 1.72 -17.68
CA TRP A 597 -17.52 2.44 -18.02
C TRP A 597 -18.55 2.31 -16.89
N PRO A 598 -19.50 3.26 -16.74
CA PRO A 598 -20.52 3.21 -15.70
C PRO A 598 -21.78 2.41 -16.11
N TRP A 599 -21.89 2.04 -17.39
CA TRP A 599 -23.07 1.42 -17.98
C TRP A 599 -23.16 -0.09 -17.76
N THR A 600 -24.31 -0.67 -18.11
CA THR A 600 -24.55 -2.12 -18.09
C THR A 600 -23.79 -2.87 -19.20
N SER A 601 -23.22 -2.17 -20.16
CA SER A 601 -22.28 -2.75 -21.13
C SER A 601 -21.45 -1.67 -21.80
N MET A 602 -20.36 -2.09 -22.45
CA MET A 602 -19.47 -1.19 -23.19
C MET A 602 -20.17 -0.44 -24.35
N ASP A 603 -21.28 -0.96 -24.89
CA ASP A 603 -22.02 -0.35 -26.01
C ASP A 603 -23.25 0.47 -25.58
N GLU A 604 -23.58 0.46 -24.29
CA GLU A 604 -24.74 1.17 -23.73
C GLU A 604 -24.40 2.61 -23.31
N ARG A 605 -25.32 3.57 -23.42
CA ARG A 605 -25.08 5.01 -23.15
C ARG A 605 -26.14 5.67 -22.27
N VAL A 606 -27.26 5.01 -22.03
CA VAL A 606 -28.39 5.54 -21.27
C VAL A 606 -28.88 4.59 -20.16
N ARG A 607 -28.23 3.44 -19.95
CA ARG A 607 -28.55 2.52 -18.85
C ARG A 607 -27.31 2.23 -18.00
N TYR A 608 -27.44 2.42 -16.70
CA TYR A 608 -26.35 2.38 -15.74
C TYR A 608 -26.40 1.10 -14.90
N ASP A 609 -25.23 0.60 -14.53
CA ASP A 609 -25.10 -0.55 -13.65
C ASP A 609 -25.15 -0.07 -12.19
N CYS A 610 -26.26 -0.35 -11.51
CA CYS A 610 -26.50 0.09 -10.15
C CYS A 610 -25.49 -0.54 -9.19
N SER A 611 -25.17 -1.82 -9.38
CA SER A 611 -24.30 -2.57 -8.48
C SER A 611 -22.84 -2.15 -8.59
N LYS A 612 -22.32 -1.97 -9.81
CA LYS A 612 -20.97 -1.45 -10.09
C LYS A 612 -20.79 -0.07 -9.47
N LEU A 613 -21.74 0.83 -9.70
CA LEU A 613 -21.64 2.21 -9.21
C LEU A 613 -21.78 2.30 -7.69
N ASP A 614 -22.60 1.45 -7.06
CA ASP A 614 -22.65 1.34 -5.60
C ASP A 614 -21.33 0.74 -5.04
N GLN A 615 -20.60 -0.08 -5.80
CA GLN A 615 -19.28 -0.60 -5.38
C GLN A 615 -18.18 0.46 -5.54
N TRP A 616 -18.22 1.29 -6.60
CA TRP A 616 -17.35 2.45 -6.73
C TRP A 616 -17.53 3.41 -5.54
N GLU A 617 -18.78 3.66 -5.15
CA GLU A 617 -19.12 4.48 -3.98
C GLU A 617 -18.47 3.97 -2.69
N VAL A 618 -18.37 2.65 -2.49
CA VAL A 618 -17.67 2.07 -1.32
C VAL A 618 -16.20 2.49 -1.29
N ILE A 619 -15.56 2.54 -2.45
CA ILE A 619 -14.16 2.94 -2.59
C ILE A 619 -13.99 4.45 -2.43
N PHE A 620 -14.88 5.26 -3.00
CA PHE A 620 -14.78 6.72 -2.90
C PHE A 620 -15.08 7.25 -1.48
N ASP A 621 -16.08 6.68 -0.78
CA ASP A 621 -16.33 6.99 0.64
C ASP A 621 -15.15 6.58 1.52
N TYR A 622 -14.35 5.59 1.08
CA TYR A 622 -13.13 5.20 1.77
C TYR A 622 -11.95 6.13 1.46
N MET A 623 -11.84 6.64 0.24
CA MET A 623 -10.86 7.66 -0.11
C MET A 623 -11.03 8.93 0.73
N ASP A 624 -12.28 9.34 1.01
CA ASP A 624 -12.56 10.45 1.93
C ASP A 624 -11.99 10.22 3.33
N GLN A 625 -12.10 8.99 3.86
CA GLN A 625 -11.57 8.62 5.17
C GLN A 625 -10.04 8.65 5.21
N LEU A 626 -9.40 8.31 4.09
CA LEU A 626 -7.95 8.35 3.94
C LEU A 626 -7.41 9.75 3.61
N GLY A 627 -8.29 10.71 3.32
CA GLY A 627 -7.90 12.07 2.93
C GLY A 627 -7.33 12.14 1.52
N MET A 628 -7.97 11.43 0.59
CA MET A 628 -7.57 11.36 -0.82
C MET A 628 -8.60 12.03 -1.72
N MET A 629 -8.17 13.04 -2.47
CA MET A 629 -8.98 13.71 -3.48
C MET A 629 -9.32 12.73 -4.59
N GLN A 630 -10.60 12.74 -5.01
CA GLN A 630 -11.03 11.98 -6.19
C GLN A 630 -10.87 12.87 -7.42
N HIS A 631 -9.93 12.52 -8.30
CA HIS A 631 -9.71 13.23 -9.56
C HIS A 631 -10.38 12.43 -10.69
N PHE A 632 -11.65 12.78 -10.97
CA PHE A 632 -12.46 12.11 -11.99
C PHE A 632 -12.13 12.67 -13.37
N VAL A 633 -11.65 11.78 -14.24
CA VAL A 633 -11.35 12.09 -15.63
C VAL A 633 -12.42 11.46 -16.50
N LEU A 634 -13.14 12.30 -17.22
CA LEU A 634 -14.45 11.93 -17.73
C LEU A 634 -14.40 11.10 -19.02
N GLN A 635 -13.27 11.12 -19.74
CA GLN A 635 -13.08 10.59 -21.09
C GLN A 635 -11.60 10.74 -21.50
N GLU A 636 -11.23 10.16 -22.65
CA GLU A 636 -9.92 10.28 -23.32
C GLU A 636 -10.10 10.85 -24.74
N GLN A 637 -8.99 11.14 -25.41
CA GLN A 637 -8.97 11.55 -26.82
C GLN A 637 -9.83 10.63 -27.71
N GLU A 638 -9.68 9.31 -27.57
CA GLU A 638 -10.29 8.31 -28.46
C GLU A 638 -11.82 8.28 -28.36
N ASN A 639 -12.36 8.79 -27.25
CA ASN A 639 -13.77 8.65 -26.91
C ASN A 639 -14.44 9.96 -26.53
N ASP A 640 -13.75 11.10 -26.61
CA ASP A 640 -14.31 12.40 -26.31
C ASP A 640 -15.45 12.83 -27.27
N GLN A 641 -15.53 12.18 -28.45
CA GLN A 641 -16.63 12.31 -29.42
C GLN A 641 -17.71 11.23 -29.27
N LEU A 642 -17.54 10.27 -28.36
CA LEU A 642 -18.41 9.09 -28.25
C LEU A 642 -19.83 9.46 -27.84
N LEU A 643 -19.97 10.39 -26.90
CA LEU A 643 -21.26 10.91 -26.46
C LEU A 643 -21.63 12.11 -27.32
N ASP A 644 -22.76 11.98 -28.01
CA ASP A 644 -23.40 13.04 -28.80
C ASP A 644 -22.49 13.70 -29.85
N GLY A 645 -21.51 12.96 -30.42
CA GLY A 645 -20.56 13.53 -31.37
C GLY A 645 -19.69 14.64 -30.77
N GLY A 646 -19.45 14.61 -29.46
CA GLY A 646 -18.69 15.60 -28.72
C GLY A 646 -19.53 16.74 -28.14
N ASP A 647 -20.81 16.84 -28.46
CA ASP A 647 -21.66 17.90 -27.92
C ASP A 647 -22.18 17.59 -26.51
N LEU A 648 -22.69 18.62 -25.81
CA LEU A 648 -23.44 18.46 -24.55
C LEU A 648 -24.89 18.08 -24.84
N GLY A 649 -25.06 16.96 -25.54
CA GLY A 649 -26.36 16.39 -25.89
C GLY A 649 -26.97 15.54 -24.77
N PRO A 650 -28.05 14.79 -25.07
CA PRO A 650 -28.78 14.04 -24.06
C PRO A 650 -27.95 12.94 -23.38
N THR A 651 -27.11 12.20 -24.12
CA THR A 651 -26.33 11.10 -23.52
C THR A 651 -25.22 11.61 -22.59
N ARG A 652 -24.54 12.69 -22.97
CA ARG A 652 -23.52 13.35 -22.13
C ARG A 652 -24.13 14.03 -20.91
N ARG A 653 -25.26 14.72 -21.06
CA ARG A 653 -25.99 15.31 -19.93
C ARG A 653 -26.41 14.25 -18.93
N LEU A 654 -26.89 13.10 -19.40
CA LEU A 654 -27.24 11.99 -18.52
C LEU A 654 -26.01 11.44 -17.78
N TYR A 655 -24.89 11.26 -18.49
CA TYR A 655 -23.62 10.83 -17.92
C TYR A 655 -23.12 11.76 -16.81
N PHE A 656 -23.06 13.06 -17.07
CA PHE A 656 -22.65 14.04 -16.06
C PHE A 656 -23.63 14.07 -14.87
N ARG A 657 -24.94 13.99 -15.15
CA ARG A 657 -25.95 13.95 -14.09
C ARG A 657 -25.80 12.74 -13.17
N GLU A 658 -25.58 11.55 -13.71
CA GLU A 658 -25.40 10.32 -12.91
C GLU A 658 -24.14 10.40 -12.04
N LEU A 659 -23.02 10.89 -12.58
CA LEU A 659 -21.80 11.11 -11.80
C LEU A 659 -22.01 12.11 -10.66
N ILE A 660 -22.69 13.24 -10.92
CA ILE A 660 -23.00 14.24 -9.88
C ILE A 660 -23.95 13.67 -8.84
N ALA A 661 -25.01 12.95 -9.25
CA ALA A 661 -26.03 12.41 -8.34
C ALA A 661 -25.47 11.34 -7.38
N ARG A 662 -24.51 10.54 -7.86
CA ARG A 662 -23.89 9.47 -7.08
C ARG A 662 -22.70 10.00 -6.29
N PHE A 663 -21.74 10.62 -6.95
CA PHE A 663 -20.42 10.91 -6.37
C PHE A 663 -20.20 12.39 -6.03
N GLY A 664 -21.01 13.30 -6.57
CA GLY A 664 -20.84 14.75 -6.34
C GLY A 664 -20.95 15.18 -4.87
N HIS A 665 -21.35 14.30 -3.95
CA HIS A 665 -21.43 14.61 -2.53
C HIS A 665 -20.09 14.51 -1.79
N HIS A 666 -19.03 13.91 -2.35
CA HIS A 666 -17.73 13.78 -1.68
C HIS A 666 -17.03 15.13 -1.47
N PRO A 667 -16.35 15.39 -0.33
CA PRO A 667 -15.79 16.71 -0.01
C PRO A 667 -14.71 17.24 -0.96
N ALA A 668 -13.96 16.36 -1.64
CA ALA A 668 -12.79 16.76 -2.42
C ALA A 668 -12.76 16.05 -3.79
N ILE A 669 -13.35 16.72 -4.79
CA ILE A 669 -13.43 16.25 -6.16
C ILE A 669 -12.71 17.23 -7.10
N THR A 670 -12.04 16.70 -8.11
CA THR A 670 -11.73 17.42 -9.35
C THR A 670 -12.50 16.79 -10.50
N TRP A 671 -13.30 17.59 -11.20
CA TRP A 671 -13.92 17.22 -12.47
C TRP A 671 -12.97 17.61 -13.61
N ASN A 672 -12.34 16.63 -14.23
CA ASN A 672 -11.44 16.83 -15.38
C ASN A 672 -12.15 16.43 -16.67
N LEU A 673 -12.22 17.35 -17.63
CA LEU A 673 -12.98 17.14 -18.87
C LEU A 673 -12.47 16.01 -19.76
N GLY A 674 -11.25 15.52 -19.53
CA GLY A 674 -10.73 14.32 -20.18
C GLY A 674 -9.29 14.44 -20.64
N GLU A 675 -8.64 13.29 -20.86
CA GLU A 675 -7.28 13.22 -21.36
C GLU A 675 -7.16 13.73 -22.78
N GLU A 676 -6.03 14.38 -23.04
CA GLU A 676 -5.64 14.87 -24.36
C GLU A 676 -6.81 15.48 -25.17
N ASN A 677 -7.69 16.22 -24.46
CA ASN A 677 -9.05 16.52 -24.90
C ASN A 677 -9.09 17.27 -26.25
N THR A 678 -9.83 16.70 -27.22
CA THR A 678 -9.99 17.24 -28.58
C THR A 678 -11.35 17.89 -28.82
N ASN A 679 -12.24 17.93 -27.83
CA ASN A 679 -13.47 18.72 -27.92
C ASN A 679 -13.15 20.19 -28.26
N THR A 680 -14.06 20.83 -28.98
CA THR A 680 -13.92 22.23 -29.35
C THR A 680 -13.99 23.13 -28.11
N THR A 681 -13.47 24.36 -28.20
CA THR A 681 -13.54 25.34 -27.10
C THR A 681 -14.98 25.56 -26.61
N GLU A 682 -15.96 25.60 -27.51
CA GLU A 682 -17.36 25.80 -27.11
C GLU A 682 -17.95 24.57 -26.39
N GLN A 683 -17.58 23.36 -26.80
CA GLN A 683 -17.95 22.14 -26.10
C GLN A 683 -17.31 22.11 -24.69
N GLN A 684 -16.02 22.42 -24.58
CA GLN A 684 -15.31 22.51 -23.29
C GLN A 684 -15.99 23.51 -22.34
N LYS A 685 -16.30 24.72 -22.83
CA LYS A 685 -17.03 25.73 -22.06
C LYS A 685 -18.43 25.27 -21.65
N ALA A 686 -19.14 24.57 -22.53
CA ALA A 686 -20.44 24.02 -22.22
C ALA A 686 -20.36 22.97 -21.10
N PHE A 687 -19.33 22.12 -21.09
CA PHE A 687 -19.13 21.10 -20.06
C PHE A 687 -18.80 21.73 -18.71
N CYS A 688 -17.85 22.66 -18.69
CA CYS A 688 -17.48 23.43 -17.50
C CYS A 688 -18.71 24.11 -16.87
N ARG A 689 -19.53 24.76 -17.70
CA ARG A 689 -20.76 25.41 -17.28
C ARG A 689 -21.78 24.44 -16.71
N TYR A 690 -21.90 23.25 -17.29
CA TYR A 690 -22.81 22.22 -16.80
C TYR A 690 -22.45 21.82 -15.37
N PHE A 691 -21.18 21.49 -15.09
CA PHE A 691 -20.76 21.17 -13.72
C PHE A 691 -20.97 22.34 -12.76
N HIS A 692 -20.62 23.57 -13.16
CA HIS A 692 -20.87 24.77 -12.35
C HIS A 692 -22.35 25.01 -12.01
N GLN A 693 -23.27 24.62 -12.89
CA GLN A 693 -24.71 24.79 -12.72
C GLN A 693 -25.37 23.63 -11.96
N HIS A 694 -24.87 22.41 -12.12
CA HIS A 694 -25.55 21.20 -11.68
C HIS A 694 -24.87 20.46 -10.51
N ASP A 695 -23.57 20.67 -10.26
CA ASP A 695 -22.92 20.19 -9.04
C ASP A 695 -23.34 21.08 -7.86
N PRO A 696 -24.11 20.57 -6.88
CA PRO A 696 -24.63 21.37 -5.78
C PRO A 696 -23.53 21.98 -4.90
N TYR A 697 -22.31 21.45 -4.96
CA TYR A 697 -21.21 21.83 -4.09
C TYR A 697 -20.09 22.57 -4.83
N ARG A 698 -20.19 22.73 -6.15
CA ARG A 698 -19.26 23.50 -6.99
C ARG A 698 -17.80 23.05 -6.83
N HIS A 699 -17.56 21.76 -6.98
CA HIS A 699 -16.19 21.24 -7.02
C HIS A 699 -15.42 21.81 -8.22
N MET A 700 -14.09 21.76 -8.12
CA MET A 700 -13.19 22.33 -9.12
C MET A 700 -13.35 21.62 -10.48
N VAL A 701 -13.43 22.41 -11.56
CA VAL A 701 -13.48 21.91 -12.95
C VAL A 701 -12.23 22.34 -13.73
N VAL A 702 -11.51 21.36 -14.28
CA VAL A 702 -10.24 21.57 -15.00
C VAL A 702 -10.27 20.94 -16.39
N VAL A 703 -9.34 21.38 -17.24
CA VAL A 703 -9.14 20.83 -18.59
C VAL A 703 -7.74 20.27 -18.69
N HIS A 704 -7.61 19.03 -19.17
CA HIS A 704 -6.35 18.41 -19.57
C HIS A 704 -6.21 18.45 -21.10
N THR A 705 -4.97 18.57 -21.61
CA THR A 705 -4.71 18.70 -23.06
C THR A 705 -3.29 18.31 -23.43
N PHE A 706 -3.09 17.97 -24.71
CA PHE A 706 -1.79 17.64 -25.26
C PHE A 706 -0.70 18.70 -24.99
N PRO A 707 0.58 18.29 -24.87
CA PRO A 707 1.70 19.21 -24.73
C PRO A 707 1.81 20.23 -25.89
N ARG A 708 1.40 19.83 -27.09
CA ARG A 708 1.44 20.68 -28.30
C ARG A 708 0.29 21.68 -28.36
N ASP A 709 -0.79 21.46 -27.60
CA ASP A 709 -2.03 22.22 -27.68
C ASP A 709 -2.27 23.13 -26.45
N ILE A 710 -1.43 23.03 -25.40
CA ILE A 710 -1.46 23.88 -24.19
C ILE A 710 -1.74 25.35 -24.52
N GLU A 711 -0.95 25.96 -25.42
CA GLU A 711 -1.12 27.37 -25.78
C GLU A 711 -2.46 27.66 -26.44
N ARG A 712 -2.90 26.78 -27.36
CA ARG A 712 -4.13 26.95 -28.12
C ARG A 712 -5.36 26.82 -27.23
N VAL A 713 -5.42 25.76 -26.43
CA VAL A 713 -6.59 25.40 -25.62
C VAL A 713 -6.74 26.39 -24.46
N TYR A 714 -5.72 26.55 -23.63
CA TYR A 714 -5.85 27.38 -22.44
C TYR A 714 -5.98 28.87 -22.78
N SER A 715 -5.39 29.36 -23.88
CA SER A 715 -5.63 30.74 -24.33
C SER A 715 -7.09 31.03 -24.64
N ALA A 716 -7.84 30.04 -25.10
CA ALA A 716 -9.24 30.19 -25.47
C ALA A 716 -10.19 30.09 -24.26
N LEU A 717 -9.70 29.51 -23.15
CA LEU A 717 -10.43 29.27 -21.91
C LEU A 717 -10.10 30.28 -20.80
N VAL A 718 -8.92 30.91 -20.83
CA VAL A 718 -8.49 31.84 -19.79
C VAL A 718 -9.46 33.02 -19.63
N GLY A 719 -9.89 33.27 -18.39
CA GLY A 719 -10.89 34.28 -18.05
C GLY A 719 -12.36 33.82 -18.16
N ASP A 720 -12.63 32.61 -18.66
CA ASP A 720 -13.98 32.04 -18.64
C ASP A 720 -14.43 31.78 -17.19
N PRO A 721 -15.63 32.22 -16.78
CA PRO A 721 -16.09 32.15 -15.39
C PRO A 721 -16.42 30.73 -14.91
N ASP A 722 -16.42 29.72 -15.79
CA ASP A 722 -16.73 28.34 -15.43
C ASP A 722 -15.49 27.41 -15.49
N VAL A 723 -14.29 27.95 -15.78
CA VAL A 723 -13.03 27.18 -15.83
C VAL A 723 -12.15 27.53 -14.63
N ASP A 724 -11.84 26.56 -13.78
CA ASP A 724 -11.11 26.80 -12.51
C ASP A 724 -9.61 26.56 -12.60
N GLY A 725 -9.16 25.81 -13.59
CA GLY A 725 -7.78 25.36 -13.62
C GLY A 725 -7.32 24.67 -14.88
N ALA A 726 -6.01 24.40 -14.88
CA ALA A 726 -5.32 23.63 -15.91
C ALA A 726 -4.73 22.36 -15.29
N SER A 727 -4.94 21.23 -15.97
CA SER A 727 -4.34 19.93 -15.69
C SER A 727 -3.23 19.71 -16.73
N LEU A 728 -1.97 19.98 -16.37
CA LEU A 728 -0.88 20.08 -17.33
C LEU A 728 -0.28 18.71 -17.68
N GLN A 729 -0.13 18.47 -18.98
CA GLN A 729 0.74 17.44 -19.56
C GLN A 729 1.96 18.08 -20.22
N THR A 730 3.14 18.07 -19.58
CA THR A 730 4.30 18.75 -20.17
C THR A 730 5.67 18.38 -19.60
N ASN A 731 6.69 18.50 -20.46
CA ASN A 731 8.11 18.50 -20.06
C ASN A 731 8.68 19.91 -19.87
N LYS A 732 7.92 20.97 -20.18
CA LYS A 732 8.31 22.37 -19.95
C LYS A 732 7.62 22.91 -18.69
N THR A 733 7.66 22.15 -17.62
CA THR A 733 6.86 22.34 -16.40
C THR A 733 6.94 23.75 -15.84
N ARG A 734 8.16 24.26 -15.57
CA ARG A 734 8.35 25.62 -15.03
C ARG A 734 7.81 26.70 -15.95
N HIS A 735 7.95 26.56 -17.26
CA HIS A 735 7.45 27.56 -18.20
C HIS A 735 5.93 27.64 -18.18
N TRP A 736 5.23 26.51 -18.39
CA TRP A 736 3.77 26.50 -18.48
C TRP A 736 3.08 26.75 -17.15
N THR A 737 3.66 26.30 -16.03
CA THR A 737 3.12 26.60 -14.70
C THR A 737 3.07 28.10 -14.45
N LYS A 738 4.20 28.80 -14.66
CA LYS A 738 4.26 30.26 -14.48
C LYS A 738 3.34 31.00 -15.43
N GLU A 739 3.27 30.55 -16.68
CA GLU A 739 2.49 31.23 -17.71
C GLU A 739 0.99 31.19 -17.42
N TRP A 740 0.44 30.02 -17.08
CA TRP A 740 -0.99 29.89 -16.83
C TRP A 740 -1.41 30.48 -15.49
N ILE A 741 -0.55 30.47 -14.47
CA ILE A 741 -0.78 31.24 -13.24
C ILE A 741 -0.86 32.74 -13.55
N ARG A 742 0.08 33.27 -14.34
CA ARG A 742 0.14 34.69 -14.69
C ARG A 742 -1.07 35.12 -15.52
N ARG A 743 -1.32 34.43 -16.64
CA ARG A 743 -2.39 34.80 -17.58
C ARG A 743 -3.78 34.69 -16.97
N SER A 744 -4.04 33.67 -16.17
CA SER A 744 -5.33 33.50 -15.49
C SER A 744 -5.57 34.60 -14.45
N ALA A 745 -4.54 34.97 -13.68
CA ALA A 745 -4.61 36.10 -12.76
C ALA A 745 -4.83 37.45 -13.48
N GLU A 746 -4.13 37.69 -14.61
CA GLU A 746 -4.33 38.89 -15.44
C GLU A 746 -5.71 38.96 -16.08
N ALA A 747 -6.31 37.82 -16.40
CA ALA A 747 -7.69 37.71 -16.88
C ALA A 747 -8.74 37.89 -15.76
N GLY A 748 -8.33 38.09 -14.50
CA GLY A 748 -9.23 38.30 -13.36
C GLY A 748 -9.82 37.02 -12.78
N ARG A 749 -9.35 35.84 -13.21
CA ARG A 749 -9.77 34.53 -12.68
C ARG A 749 -8.54 33.65 -12.42
N PRO A 750 -7.84 33.81 -11.28
CA PRO A 750 -6.65 33.04 -10.96
C PRO A 750 -6.92 31.53 -10.95
N TRP A 751 -6.24 30.78 -11.81
CA TRP A 751 -6.42 29.35 -11.93
C TRP A 751 -5.65 28.55 -10.88
N VAL A 752 -6.21 27.39 -10.52
CA VAL A 752 -5.48 26.28 -9.88
C VAL A 752 -4.78 25.51 -10.98
N VAL A 753 -3.45 25.45 -10.96
CA VAL A 753 -2.65 24.81 -12.01
C VAL A 753 -1.90 23.63 -11.43
N CYS A 754 -2.25 22.41 -11.85
CA CYS A 754 -1.61 21.16 -11.44
C CYS A 754 -0.77 20.58 -12.58
N LEU A 755 0.27 19.82 -12.25
CA LEU A 755 1.02 18.99 -13.21
C LEU A 755 0.61 17.54 -13.02
N ASP A 756 -0.16 17.01 -13.96
CA ASP A 756 -0.74 15.68 -13.81
C ASP A 756 0.03 14.66 -14.64
N GLU A 757 0.56 15.10 -15.80
CA GLU A 757 1.30 14.21 -16.68
C GLU A 757 2.66 14.79 -17.14
N ILE A 758 3.68 13.92 -17.17
CA ILE A 758 4.99 14.21 -17.78
C ILE A 758 5.28 13.19 -18.89
N GLY A 759 5.91 13.68 -19.96
CA GLY A 759 6.23 12.87 -21.12
C GLY A 759 7.68 12.34 -21.14
N PRO A 760 8.02 11.52 -22.14
CA PRO A 760 7.11 11.01 -23.18
C PRO A 760 6.18 9.91 -22.64
N ALA A 761 5.01 9.75 -23.29
CA ALA A 761 3.98 8.77 -22.92
C ALA A 761 4.48 7.32 -22.83
N ASN A 762 5.58 6.96 -23.52
CA ASN A 762 6.15 5.62 -23.41
C ASN A 762 7.05 5.42 -22.17
N THR A 763 7.43 6.50 -21.48
CA THR A 763 8.37 6.46 -20.35
C THR A 763 7.72 6.91 -19.05
N GLY A 764 7.12 8.12 -19.02
CA GLY A 764 6.58 8.72 -17.80
C GLY A 764 7.55 8.62 -16.61
N VAL A 765 7.01 8.35 -15.41
CA VAL A 765 7.78 7.99 -14.22
C VAL A 765 8.10 6.49 -14.23
N LYS A 766 9.40 6.17 -14.24
CA LYS A 766 9.90 4.79 -14.26
C LYS A 766 9.71 4.10 -12.90
N PRO A 767 9.71 2.77 -12.83
CA PRO A 767 9.82 2.05 -11.56
C PRO A 767 11.12 2.38 -10.82
N ASP A 768 11.11 2.30 -9.49
CA ASP A 768 12.28 2.45 -8.60
C ASP A 768 13.41 1.48 -8.96
N LYS A 769 13.09 0.33 -9.55
CA LYS A 769 14.07 -0.65 -10.03
C LYS A 769 14.90 -0.10 -11.20
N ASP A 770 14.30 0.74 -12.04
CA ASP A 770 14.88 1.27 -13.27
C ASP A 770 15.47 2.66 -13.07
N ASP A 771 14.83 3.47 -12.24
CA ASP A 771 15.36 4.75 -11.75
C ASP A 771 14.96 4.94 -10.29
N PHE A 772 15.79 4.47 -9.36
CA PHE A 772 15.50 4.63 -7.94
C PHE A 772 15.49 6.10 -7.51
N ASN A 773 16.37 6.92 -8.08
CA ASN A 773 16.60 8.26 -7.54
C ASN A 773 15.57 9.26 -8.05
N HIS A 774 14.99 9.07 -9.24
CA HIS A 774 14.04 9.99 -9.88
C HIS A 774 14.59 11.42 -9.96
N ASP A 775 15.88 11.57 -10.24
CA ASP A 775 16.57 12.85 -10.11
C ASP A 775 15.98 13.91 -11.04
N ASP A 776 15.69 13.57 -12.29
CA ASP A 776 15.13 14.49 -13.28
C ASP A 776 13.67 14.81 -12.92
N VAL A 777 12.86 13.80 -12.60
CA VAL A 777 11.46 13.98 -12.16
C VAL A 777 11.37 14.87 -10.93
N ARG A 778 12.20 14.60 -9.91
CA ARG A 778 12.26 15.41 -8.70
C ARG A 778 12.68 16.85 -9.01
N LYS A 779 13.79 17.05 -9.73
CA LYS A 779 14.38 18.38 -9.92
C LYS A 779 13.56 19.25 -10.86
N ASP A 780 13.15 18.72 -12.01
CA ASP A 780 12.56 19.48 -13.10
C ASP A 780 11.04 19.57 -13.05
N HIS A 781 10.40 18.52 -12.56
CA HIS A 781 8.95 18.41 -12.56
C HIS A 781 8.37 18.69 -11.17
N LEU A 782 8.72 17.92 -10.14
CA LEU A 782 8.18 18.12 -8.78
C LEU A 782 8.54 19.50 -8.22
N TRP A 783 9.83 19.75 -7.98
CA TRP A 783 10.27 21.02 -7.41
C TRP A 783 10.15 22.17 -8.41
N GLY A 784 10.34 21.91 -9.71
CA GLY A 784 10.14 22.90 -10.76
C GLY A 784 8.70 23.42 -10.84
N HIS A 785 7.70 22.55 -10.68
CA HIS A 785 6.29 22.94 -10.62
C HIS A 785 5.96 23.71 -9.34
N LEU A 786 6.30 23.16 -8.18
CA LEU A 786 5.92 23.75 -6.90
C LEU A 786 6.61 25.09 -6.64
N LEU A 787 7.90 25.24 -6.97
CA LEU A 787 8.59 26.54 -6.86
C LEU A 787 8.14 27.57 -7.91
N SER A 788 7.43 27.12 -8.95
CA SER A 788 6.75 28.02 -9.90
C SER A 788 5.38 28.50 -9.39
N GLY A 789 4.92 27.98 -8.24
CA GLY A 789 3.62 28.30 -7.64
C GLY A 789 2.48 27.37 -8.03
N GLY A 790 2.78 26.21 -8.61
CA GLY A 790 1.79 25.19 -8.97
C GLY A 790 1.11 24.55 -7.75
N ALA A 791 -0.11 24.06 -7.94
CA ALA A 791 -1.01 23.60 -6.89
C ALA A 791 -0.86 22.10 -6.53
N GLY A 792 0.02 21.38 -7.23
CA GLY A 792 0.37 20.01 -6.88
C GLY A 792 0.67 19.13 -8.10
N VAL A 793 0.99 17.88 -7.84
CA VAL A 793 1.42 16.93 -8.88
C VAL A 793 0.71 15.59 -8.78
N GLU A 794 0.54 14.94 -9.93
CA GLU A 794 0.28 13.51 -10.07
C GLU A 794 1.31 12.90 -11.02
N TRP A 795 1.42 11.57 -11.03
CA TRP A 795 2.48 10.87 -11.74
C TRP A 795 1.95 9.79 -12.67
N LEU A 796 2.10 10.04 -13.97
CA LEU A 796 1.85 9.08 -15.06
C LEU A 796 3.03 8.13 -15.28
N PHE A 797 2.74 6.87 -15.59
CA PHE A 797 3.69 5.82 -15.95
C PHE A 797 3.60 5.54 -17.44
N GLY A 798 4.74 5.50 -18.12
CA GLY A 798 4.71 5.14 -19.53
C GLY A 798 4.64 3.63 -19.80
N TYR A 799 4.28 3.27 -21.04
CA TYR A 799 4.04 1.88 -21.45
C TYR A 799 5.27 0.96 -21.46
N ASN A 800 6.49 1.48 -21.48
CA ASN A 800 7.70 0.65 -21.70
C ASN A 800 8.19 -0.12 -20.46
N PHE A 801 7.72 0.21 -19.25
CA PHE A 801 8.24 -0.35 -18.01
C PHE A 801 7.21 -1.24 -17.31
N ALA A 802 7.67 -2.09 -16.40
CA ALA A 802 6.77 -2.91 -15.59
C ALA A 802 5.81 -2.03 -14.78
N HIS A 803 4.59 -2.52 -14.56
CA HIS A 803 3.56 -1.76 -13.87
C HIS A 803 3.35 -0.39 -14.54
N ASN A 804 2.94 -0.41 -15.80
CA ASN A 804 2.66 0.78 -16.61
C ASN A 804 1.23 1.29 -16.36
N ASP A 805 0.83 2.30 -17.13
CA ASP A 805 -0.46 2.97 -17.01
C ASP A 805 -1.68 2.06 -17.06
N ILE A 806 -1.59 0.95 -17.81
CA ILE A 806 -2.73 0.05 -18.03
C ILE A 806 -2.67 -1.19 -17.14
N ASN A 807 -1.47 -1.61 -16.70
CA ASN A 807 -1.25 -2.90 -16.06
C ASN A 807 -0.60 -2.82 -14.66
N LEU A 808 -0.63 -1.66 -14.03
CA LEU A 808 -0.17 -1.50 -12.65
C LEU A 808 -0.93 -2.45 -11.71
N GLU A 809 -0.18 -3.22 -10.93
CA GLU A 809 -0.69 -4.13 -9.90
C GLU A 809 -0.07 -3.84 -8.53
N ASP A 810 1.12 -3.23 -8.49
CA ASP A 810 1.82 -2.85 -7.27
C ASP A 810 2.28 -1.39 -7.32
N PHE A 811 1.60 -0.54 -6.56
CA PHE A 811 1.99 0.85 -6.36
C PHE A 811 3.38 0.97 -5.69
N ARG A 812 3.90 -0.08 -5.04
CA ARG A 812 5.28 -0.08 -4.50
C ARG A 812 6.36 -0.04 -5.57
N SER A 813 6.01 -0.26 -6.83
CA SER A 813 6.94 -0.10 -7.94
C SER A 813 7.58 1.30 -8.00
N ARG A 814 6.99 2.33 -7.38
CA ARG A 814 7.52 3.71 -7.26
C ARG A 814 7.52 4.25 -5.81
N ASP A 815 7.72 3.39 -4.82
CA ASP A 815 7.71 3.78 -3.38
C ASP A 815 8.56 5.03 -3.09
N ASN A 816 9.75 5.12 -3.67
CA ASN A 816 10.65 6.24 -3.45
C ASN A 816 10.14 7.54 -4.09
N MET A 817 9.50 7.49 -5.27
CA MET A 817 8.88 8.66 -5.86
C MET A 817 7.74 9.20 -4.99
N TRP A 818 6.87 8.31 -4.46
CA TRP A 818 5.80 8.69 -3.54
C TRP A 818 6.35 9.44 -2.31
N ARG A 819 7.43 8.91 -1.70
CA ARG A 819 8.08 9.55 -0.55
C ARG A 819 8.70 10.90 -0.89
N GLN A 820 9.28 11.05 -2.09
CA GLN A 820 9.84 12.32 -2.53
C GLN A 820 8.74 13.38 -2.77
N THR A 821 7.59 12.99 -3.33
CA THR A 821 6.41 13.87 -3.45
C THR A 821 5.91 14.31 -2.10
N THR A 822 5.71 13.37 -1.17
CA THR A 822 5.29 13.68 0.20
C THR A 822 6.29 14.62 0.89
N THR A 823 7.59 14.38 0.72
CA THR A 823 8.65 15.25 1.25
C THR A 823 8.53 16.68 0.75
N ALA A 824 8.22 16.89 -0.54
CA ALA A 824 8.04 18.22 -1.10
C ALA A 824 6.76 18.90 -0.57
N ILE A 825 5.63 18.19 -0.54
CA ILE A 825 4.36 18.74 -0.03
C ILE A 825 4.50 19.15 1.44
N GLU A 826 5.08 18.29 2.26
CA GLU A 826 5.33 18.60 3.66
C GLU A 826 6.27 19.80 3.83
N PHE A 827 7.28 19.95 2.97
CA PHE A 827 8.16 21.10 3.01
C PHE A 827 7.39 22.41 2.79
N PHE A 828 6.54 22.46 1.76
CA PHE A 828 5.72 23.64 1.49
C PHE A 828 4.76 23.93 2.66
N GLN A 829 4.11 22.90 3.20
CA GLN A 829 3.16 23.07 4.32
C GLN A 829 3.83 23.49 5.63
N LYS A 830 5.02 22.97 5.93
CA LYS A 830 5.69 23.18 7.24
C LYS A 830 6.63 24.39 7.25
N HIS A 831 7.25 24.72 6.11
CA HIS A 831 8.32 25.71 6.07
C HIS A 831 7.97 26.99 5.29
N LEU A 832 6.92 26.99 4.47
CA LEU A 832 6.60 28.12 3.60
C LEU A 832 5.16 28.64 3.83
N PRO A 833 4.94 29.95 3.92
CA PRO A 833 3.61 30.56 3.74
C PRO A 833 3.28 30.60 2.23
N PHE A 834 3.23 29.42 1.58
CA PHE A 834 3.29 29.31 0.12
C PHE A 834 2.15 30.02 -0.61
N THR A 835 1.02 30.25 0.04
CA THR A 835 -0.11 30.99 -0.52
C THR A 835 0.16 32.48 -0.68
N GLU A 836 1.10 33.03 0.10
CA GLU A 836 1.55 34.43 0.01
C GLU A 836 2.79 34.59 -0.87
N MET A 837 3.32 33.49 -1.39
CA MET A 837 4.53 33.45 -2.20
C MET A 837 4.20 33.28 -3.67
N ALA A 838 5.13 33.69 -4.53
CA ALA A 838 5.05 33.54 -5.98
C ALA A 838 6.43 33.19 -6.56
N SER A 839 6.44 32.68 -7.80
CA SER A 839 7.69 32.53 -8.54
C SER A 839 8.41 33.88 -8.64
N ALA A 840 9.69 33.87 -8.34
CA ALA A 840 10.51 35.06 -8.13
C ALA A 840 11.91 34.90 -8.77
N ASP A 841 11.95 34.26 -9.94
CA ASP A 841 13.17 33.98 -10.70
C ASP A 841 13.97 35.24 -11.06
N GLN A 842 13.31 36.40 -11.12
CA GLN A 842 13.98 37.68 -11.31
C GLN A 842 14.96 38.05 -10.17
N TYR A 843 14.93 37.37 -9.02
CA TYR A 843 15.84 37.62 -7.90
C TYR A 843 17.08 36.72 -7.88
N VAL A 844 17.21 35.75 -8.79
CA VAL A 844 18.35 34.82 -8.80
C VAL A 844 19.40 35.20 -9.85
N GLY A 845 20.65 34.82 -9.58
CA GLY A 845 21.78 35.10 -10.46
C GLY A 845 21.93 34.15 -11.65
N SER A 846 21.03 33.17 -11.82
CA SER A 846 21.08 32.16 -12.88
C SER A 846 19.67 31.84 -13.40
N PRO A 847 19.46 31.72 -14.73
CA PRO A 847 18.16 31.35 -15.30
C PRO A 847 17.71 29.92 -14.95
N GLU A 848 18.67 29.05 -14.63
CA GLU A 848 18.45 27.63 -14.26
C GLU A 848 17.99 27.46 -12.81
N THR A 849 18.12 28.50 -11.97
CA THR A 849 17.68 28.45 -10.57
C THR A 849 16.20 28.82 -10.46
N SER A 850 15.41 27.92 -9.88
CA SER A 850 14.02 28.21 -9.51
C SER A 850 13.96 28.92 -8.17
N CYS A 851 13.23 30.03 -8.09
CA CYS A 851 13.02 30.78 -6.85
C CYS A 851 11.53 30.99 -6.60
N PHE A 852 11.11 30.72 -5.37
CA PHE A 852 9.77 30.99 -4.87
C PHE A 852 9.88 31.90 -3.66
N ALA A 853 9.21 33.06 -3.67
CA ALA A 853 9.46 34.08 -2.66
C ALA A 853 8.22 34.86 -2.22
N LYS A 854 8.28 35.32 -0.97
CA LYS A 854 7.65 36.54 -0.49
C LYS A 854 8.77 37.58 -0.39
N PRO A 855 8.96 38.44 -1.41
CA PRO A 855 10.13 39.31 -1.49
C PRO A 855 10.37 40.13 -0.21
N GLY A 856 11.64 40.23 0.19
CA GLY A 856 12.11 40.90 1.41
C GLY A 856 11.87 40.14 2.70
N HIS A 857 11.19 38.99 2.68
CA HIS A 857 10.84 38.23 3.89
C HIS A 857 11.35 36.78 3.85
N LEU A 858 11.01 36.04 2.79
CA LEU A 858 11.32 34.62 2.68
C LEU A 858 11.52 34.21 1.22
N TYR A 859 12.55 33.42 0.96
CA TYR A 859 12.87 32.88 -0.34
C TYR A 859 13.19 31.39 -0.23
N ALA A 860 12.69 30.58 -1.16
CA ALA A 860 13.04 29.18 -1.34
C ALA A 860 13.66 29.01 -2.73
N LEU A 861 14.89 28.50 -2.80
CA LEU A 861 15.64 28.37 -4.04
C LEU A 861 16.14 26.94 -4.22
N GLN A 862 16.06 26.43 -5.44
CA GLN A 862 16.60 25.11 -5.75
C GLN A 862 18.08 25.19 -6.14
N TRP A 863 18.92 24.54 -5.35
CA TRP A 863 20.26 24.09 -5.73
C TRP A 863 20.11 22.74 -6.43
N ARG A 864 20.57 22.62 -7.66
CA ARG A 864 20.42 21.43 -8.51
C ARG A 864 21.60 20.46 -8.38
N GLY A 865 22.77 20.95 -7.95
CA GLY A 865 23.99 20.17 -7.74
C GLY A 865 25.18 20.73 -8.51
N GLY A 866 26.31 20.95 -7.83
CA GLY A 866 27.58 21.33 -8.46
C GLY A 866 27.67 22.78 -8.94
N GLU A 867 26.75 23.66 -8.54
CA GLU A 867 26.82 25.08 -8.88
C GLU A 867 28.11 25.74 -8.36
N LYS A 868 28.75 26.53 -9.22
CA LYS A 868 29.95 27.31 -8.85
C LYS A 868 29.60 28.62 -8.15
N GLU A 869 28.44 29.20 -8.47
CA GLU A 869 27.92 30.41 -7.86
C GLU A 869 26.41 30.23 -7.63
N PHE A 870 25.93 30.48 -6.40
CA PHE A 870 24.52 30.40 -6.05
C PHE A 870 24.09 31.69 -5.35
N ARG A 871 23.57 32.63 -6.14
CA ARG A 871 23.37 34.03 -5.71
C ARG A 871 21.90 34.44 -5.73
N LEU A 872 21.53 35.23 -4.73
CA LEU A 872 20.21 35.83 -4.56
C LEU A 872 20.32 37.34 -4.34
N TRP A 873 19.47 38.11 -5.01
CA TRP A 873 19.33 39.55 -4.78
C TRP A 873 18.57 39.79 -3.48
N LEU A 874 19.27 40.38 -2.50
CA LEU A 874 18.72 40.62 -1.16
C LEU A 874 18.68 42.12 -0.84
N PRO A 875 17.50 42.66 -0.43
CA PRO A 875 17.39 43.99 0.16
C PRO A 875 18.30 44.19 1.38
N GLU A 876 18.54 45.44 1.75
CA GLU A 876 19.28 45.78 2.97
C GLU A 876 18.56 45.30 4.24
N ALA A 877 18.98 44.13 4.72
CA ALA A 877 18.61 43.52 5.98
C ALA A 877 19.51 42.31 6.26
N ARG A 878 19.42 41.75 7.47
CA ARG A 878 20.06 40.49 7.80
C ARG A 878 19.14 39.33 7.47
N TYR A 879 19.68 38.26 6.90
CA TYR A 879 18.95 37.04 6.58
C TYR A 879 19.68 35.81 7.13
N ARG A 880 18.90 34.80 7.46
CA ARG A 880 19.33 33.44 7.78
C ARG A 880 19.27 32.58 6.53
N VAL A 881 20.24 31.68 6.36
CA VAL A 881 20.27 30.73 5.24
C VAL A 881 20.32 29.31 5.79
N GLU A 882 19.32 28.51 5.44
CA GLU A 882 19.24 27.10 5.83
C GLU A 882 18.91 26.22 4.63
N TRP A 883 19.16 24.92 4.74
CA TRP A 883 19.10 23.99 3.63
C TRP A 883 18.24 22.78 3.98
N PHE A 884 17.34 22.42 3.07
CA PHE A 884 16.48 21.25 3.14
C PHE A 884 16.94 20.20 2.13
N ASN A 885 16.92 18.92 2.53
CA ASN A 885 17.28 17.81 1.65
C ASN A 885 16.03 17.29 0.91
N PRO A 886 15.83 17.61 -0.38
CA PRO A 886 14.63 17.25 -1.12
C PRO A 886 14.49 15.73 -1.38
N ARG A 887 15.56 14.96 -1.19
CA ARG A 887 15.56 13.50 -1.41
C ARG A 887 15.03 12.70 -0.22
N ARG A 888 15.23 13.22 0.99
CA ARG A 888 15.01 12.47 2.25
C ARG A 888 14.20 13.25 3.29
N GLY A 889 13.97 14.54 3.07
CA GLY A 889 13.33 15.43 4.02
C GLY A 889 14.19 15.69 5.26
N GLY A 890 13.50 15.96 6.37
CA GLY A 890 14.10 16.25 7.67
C GLY A 890 14.12 17.75 8.02
N LYS A 891 14.88 18.12 9.04
CA LYS A 891 14.99 19.51 9.49
C LYS A 891 15.84 20.34 8.53
N LEU A 892 15.58 21.64 8.50
CA LEU A 892 16.48 22.63 7.91
C LEU A 892 17.85 22.59 8.61
N ARG A 893 18.93 22.75 7.83
CA ARG A 893 20.32 22.69 8.31
C ARG A 893 21.14 23.88 7.83
N ALA A 894 22.05 24.36 8.66
CA ALA A 894 23.02 25.36 8.24
C ALA A 894 23.97 24.82 7.17
N GLY A 895 24.26 25.63 6.15
CA GLY A 895 25.30 25.36 5.15
C GLY A 895 26.62 26.05 5.50
N THR A 896 27.45 26.33 4.50
CA THR A 896 28.72 27.06 4.72
C THR A 896 28.52 28.53 5.10
N ILE A 897 27.40 29.12 4.68
CA ILE A 897 26.97 30.47 5.08
C ILE A 897 25.63 30.33 5.82
N PRO A 898 25.59 30.44 7.15
CA PRO A 898 24.34 30.33 7.93
C PRO A 898 23.55 31.65 8.02
N GLY A 899 24.17 32.78 7.68
CA GLY A 899 23.52 34.09 7.67
C GLY A 899 24.28 35.12 6.85
N ILE A 900 23.55 36.07 6.30
CA ILE A 900 24.04 37.01 5.28
C ILE A 900 23.45 38.41 5.48
N GLU A 901 24.29 39.43 5.29
CA GLU A 901 23.85 40.83 5.28
C GLU A 901 23.54 41.22 3.84
N GLY A 902 22.26 41.38 3.51
CA GLY A 902 21.81 41.90 2.24
C GLY A 902 22.20 43.38 2.08
N LYS A 903 22.56 43.77 0.85
CA LYS A 903 23.08 45.12 0.54
C LYS A 903 22.34 45.80 -0.62
N GLY A 904 21.14 45.33 -0.94
CA GLY A 904 20.45 45.71 -2.18
C GLY A 904 21.25 45.27 -3.40
N ALA A 905 21.80 44.06 -3.37
CA ALA A 905 22.66 43.49 -4.40
C ALA A 905 22.60 41.96 -4.40
N PHE A 906 23.14 41.31 -5.45
CA PHE A 906 23.35 39.87 -5.46
C PHE A 906 24.36 39.46 -4.38
N SER A 907 23.95 38.49 -3.56
CA SER A 907 24.72 37.97 -2.45
C SER A 907 24.89 36.46 -2.62
N ASP A 908 26.09 35.93 -2.34
CA ASP A 908 26.40 34.51 -2.42
C ASP A 908 25.83 33.77 -1.20
N LEU A 909 25.05 32.72 -1.44
CA LEU A 909 24.42 31.91 -0.39
C LEU A 909 25.31 30.75 0.07
N GLY A 910 26.47 30.56 -0.56
CA GLY A 910 27.38 29.47 -0.24
C GLY A 910 26.87 28.11 -0.72
N THR A 911 27.24 27.07 0.00
CA THR A 911 27.00 25.67 -0.37
C THR A 911 26.20 24.91 0.71
N PRO A 912 25.46 23.86 0.30
CA PRO A 912 24.74 23.00 1.24
C PRO A 912 25.67 22.24 2.19
N PRO A 913 25.15 21.72 3.33
CA PRO A 913 25.96 21.09 4.38
C PRO A 913 26.69 19.81 3.97
N SER A 914 26.22 19.11 2.94
CA SER A 914 26.81 17.86 2.42
C SER A 914 26.28 17.59 1.01
N ASP A 915 26.85 16.60 0.31
CA ASP A 915 26.40 16.18 -1.02
C ASP A 915 26.23 17.36 -1.99
N VAL A 916 27.22 18.23 -2.10
CA VAL A 916 27.15 19.49 -2.89
C VAL A 916 26.87 19.26 -4.37
N GLU A 917 27.21 18.08 -4.90
CA GLU A 917 26.91 17.65 -6.26
C GLU A 917 25.46 17.19 -6.45
N LYS A 918 24.64 17.20 -5.39
CA LYS A 918 23.23 16.79 -5.42
C LYS A 918 22.33 17.96 -5.04
N ASP A 919 21.03 17.82 -5.32
CA ASP A 919 20.04 18.88 -5.14
C ASP A 919 19.74 19.25 -3.66
N TRP A 920 19.49 20.52 -3.39
CA TRP A 920 19.08 21.02 -2.08
C TRP A 920 18.09 22.18 -2.27
N ILE A 921 17.26 22.45 -1.26
CA ILE A 921 16.43 23.65 -1.24
C ILE A 921 16.99 24.61 -0.20
N ALA A 922 17.51 25.75 -0.63
CA ALA A 922 17.92 26.83 0.25
C ALA A 922 16.69 27.63 0.68
N VAL A 923 16.55 27.86 1.98
CA VAL A 923 15.53 28.71 2.59
C VAL A 923 16.23 29.92 3.19
N VAL A 924 15.95 31.09 2.64
CA VAL A 924 16.52 32.37 3.07
C VAL A 924 15.45 33.19 3.75
N THR A 925 15.61 33.42 5.06
CA THR A 925 14.59 34.05 5.92
C THR A 925 15.11 35.35 6.52
N LEU A 926 14.31 36.41 6.48
CA LEU A 926 14.63 37.69 7.13
C LEU A 926 14.83 37.52 8.65
N GLU A 927 15.89 38.10 9.18
CA GLU A 927 16.12 38.24 10.63
C GLU A 927 15.79 39.68 11.07
N GLY A 928 14.74 39.85 11.87
CA GLY A 928 14.36 41.14 12.45
C GLY A 928 13.30 41.90 11.64
N SER A 929 13.44 43.23 11.57
CA SER A 929 12.44 44.12 10.98
C SER A 929 12.47 44.12 9.45
N ALA A 930 11.30 44.27 8.82
CA ALA A 930 11.16 44.32 7.36
C ALA A 930 12.05 45.40 6.71
N PRO A 931 12.69 45.11 5.56
CA PRO A 931 13.53 46.07 4.85
C PRO A 931 12.73 47.26 4.33
N LYS A 932 13.34 48.46 4.34
CA LYS A 932 12.70 49.72 3.90
C LYS A 932 12.46 49.81 2.39
N ASN A 933 13.19 49.03 1.59
CA ASN A 933 13.08 49.03 0.12
C ASN A 933 13.16 47.60 -0.42
N VAL A 934 12.05 47.08 -0.95
CA VAL A 934 11.94 45.74 -1.55
C VAL A 934 11.76 45.90 -3.06
N SER A 935 12.80 46.38 -3.73
CA SER A 935 12.80 46.49 -5.19
C SER A 935 13.56 45.30 -5.82
N PRO A 936 13.05 44.72 -6.93
CA PRO A 936 13.78 43.70 -7.68
C PRO A 936 15.08 44.29 -8.26
N PRO A 937 16.05 43.44 -8.66
CA PRO A 937 17.24 43.89 -9.35
C PRO A 937 16.88 44.71 -10.60
N PRO A 938 17.67 45.75 -10.97
CA PRO A 938 17.50 46.44 -12.24
C PRO A 938 17.63 45.46 -13.41
N ALA A 939 16.83 45.61 -14.47
CA ALA A 939 16.86 44.68 -15.63
C ALA A 939 18.26 44.49 -16.27
N ALA A 940 19.14 45.49 -16.16
CA ALA A 940 20.53 45.43 -16.63
C ALA A 940 21.49 44.60 -15.73
N ALA A 941 21.07 44.21 -14.53
CA ALA A 941 21.85 43.39 -13.60
C ALA A 941 21.63 41.88 -13.78
N VAL A 942 20.53 41.48 -14.44
CA VAL A 942 20.20 40.08 -14.75
C VAL A 942 20.96 39.59 -16.00
N THR A 943 21.43 40.51 -16.86
CA THR A 943 22.04 40.24 -18.18
C THR A 943 23.57 40.25 -18.20
N LYS A 944 24.25 40.18 -17.05
CA LYS A 944 25.71 39.99 -16.98
C LYS A 944 26.09 38.71 -16.25
N VAL A 945 25.75 37.57 -16.86
CA VAL A 945 26.41 36.28 -16.65
C VAL A 945 26.59 35.66 -18.05
N PRO A 946 27.78 35.14 -18.41
CA PRO A 946 28.12 34.73 -19.77
C PRO A 946 27.17 33.70 -20.39
#